data_AF-A0A1U7D2M7-F1
#
_entry.id   AF-A0A1U7D2M7-F1
#
_cell.length_a   1.000
_cell.length_b   1.000
_cell.length_c   1.000
_cell.angle_alpha   90.00
_cell.angle_beta   90.00
_cell.angle_gamma   90.00
#
_symmetry.space_group_name_H-M   'P 1'
#
loop_
_entity.id
_entity.type
_entity.pdbx_description
1 polymer ?
#
loop_
_entity_poly.entity_id
_entity_poly.type
_entity_poly.pdbx_seq_one_letter_code
_entity_poly.pdbx_strand_id
1 'polypeptide(L)'
;MQQSRFAAEPSLRASAPTILFDKRVGLRDWTSSVTASDRLVSLADAVSDLSAAERRDLREQLRRAWADISKENLSLPSDLQVVVEHATGLNCLEACPETRPVVYLTSERESFAARALIDQGAAVLDLGEADTLRVSTLLEQTGGFTPSPIDTGDVRLLVDDVSFEPASSDPLLVAGALNWLSDAAVLAHEFLGDPFELRTLPPETLEQRIRQIRVRKCTHFSIIIGDHQVSSRGHERAHPFPHSRLPTLVLEGAEDTNVEMLVEAAPAITKLIGARRNTLETMLSRLIRHGFNGGATGPTEEQYALAIHREVSIVRDHFAATRGGIDRRFRAVRPIVYFMVGAEAADELAQHYNRLGPLLPLRNWLDQNLGPERAETVWQALEETDEQIGLRQRLGLPFTEYNAALRALGYPPLNDEADFRRIFEVYFNDIRARLIDRVRRRYKAAFLRGDSLENYLEYKELSFVSFDPEWPLIMEVLDKQLVEEHILETMEAVLGPDDLEIELPELRRVTSANQKTALTAHSRMASLVRAWCRRSASELPELMDPSDGHPLVKALQHAGLFDFERLLPDQLPLICKRIGAWPANMPSTFDLAALSLTEADLDFEERAAREARKQAEVARRSINFAGSSLDTGATDFAQSLADIAESALAGDADWFSRSRSPRLKEHEQSGNRGDSKGSGGAGKGAGRRDQPPEPIRRAMGMASEYLVREYLSRRHPKEMSDRCWVSENRVHFCSDGERGNDSLGYDFRVVTQRNEWLYEVKSALDEGGEFELTARELEVAGSAAMDRKRRYRILYVPFVFDPSRWHVLTLQNPVGETTRNRFRVIRTGSVRYGFDAR
;
A
#
# COMPACT_ATOMS: atom_id res chain seq x y z
N MET A 1 1.37 49.12 10.61
CA MET A 1 1.15 47.87 11.35
C MET A 1 0.17 48.17 12.49
N GLN A 2 -1.13 47.97 12.25
CA GLN A 2 -2.13 47.96 13.32
C GLN A 2 -2.08 46.57 13.95
N GLN A 3 -1.59 46.45 15.18
CA GLN A 3 -1.74 45.22 15.96
C GLN A 3 -3.22 45.08 16.32
N SER A 4 -3.82 43.92 16.00
CA SER A 4 -5.18 43.58 16.44
C SER A 4 -5.24 43.61 17.97
N ARG A 5 -6.27 44.27 18.53
CA ARG A 5 -6.52 44.34 19.98
C ARG A 5 -6.64 42.97 20.66
N PHE A 6 -6.86 41.90 19.87
CA PHE A 6 -7.10 40.54 20.36
C PHE A 6 -5.94 39.56 20.11
N ALA A 7 -4.79 40.04 19.64
CA ALA A 7 -3.61 39.20 19.40
C ALA A 7 -2.93 38.79 20.73
N ALA A 8 -3.53 37.84 21.44
CA ALA A 8 -2.86 37.08 22.48
C ALA A 8 -2.55 35.67 21.95
N GLU A 9 -1.40 35.51 21.30
CA GLU A 9 -0.82 34.18 21.10
C GLU A 9 -0.60 33.52 22.49
N PRO A 10 -0.84 32.21 22.65
CA PRO A 10 -0.53 31.48 23.88
C PRO A 10 0.95 31.62 24.32
N SER A 11 1.84 31.96 23.38
CA SER A 11 3.26 32.23 23.59
C SER A 11 3.55 33.46 24.46
N LEU A 12 2.64 34.45 24.55
CA LEU A 12 2.85 35.67 25.36
C LEU A 12 2.73 35.41 26.87
N ARG A 13 2.05 34.35 27.30
CA ARG A 13 2.01 33.92 28.72
C ARG A 13 3.39 33.53 29.23
N ALA A 14 4.33 33.18 28.35
CA ALA A 14 5.72 32.92 28.73
C ALA A 14 6.51 34.20 29.10
N SER A 15 5.98 35.40 28.84
CA SER A 15 6.69 36.67 29.05
C SER A 15 6.13 37.58 30.16
N ALA A 16 4.89 37.37 30.62
CA ALA A 16 4.27 38.21 31.66
C ALA A 16 4.44 37.56 33.06
N PRO A 17 5.08 38.25 34.03
CA PRO A 17 5.24 37.73 35.40
C PRO A 17 3.88 37.48 36.09
N THR A 18 3.71 36.30 36.70
CA THR A 18 2.46 35.89 37.39
C THR A 18 2.04 36.87 38.50
N ILE A 19 2.99 37.62 39.06
CA ILE A 19 2.74 38.66 40.09
C ILE A 19 1.87 39.81 39.59
N LEU A 20 1.82 40.07 38.27
CA LEU A 20 0.96 41.12 37.71
C LEU A 20 -0.53 40.81 37.87
N PHE A 21 -0.90 39.54 38.01
CA PHE A 21 -2.27 39.09 38.21
C PHE A 21 -2.62 38.85 39.70
N ASP A 22 -1.75 39.26 40.64
CA ASP A 22 -2.07 39.27 42.07
C ASP A 22 -3.22 40.27 42.33
N LYS A 23 -4.15 39.90 43.23
CA LYS A 23 -5.31 40.73 43.59
C LYS A 23 -4.93 42.14 44.06
N ARG A 24 -3.71 42.35 44.56
CA ARG A 24 -3.19 43.65 44.98
C ARG A 24 -2.77 44.56 43.82
N VAL A 25 -2.46 44.00 42.65
CA VAL A 25 -2.03 44.74 41.44
C VAL A 25 -3.24 45.11 40.58
N GLY A 26 -4.30 44.30 40.60
CA GLY A 26 -5.60 44.64 40.01
C GLY A 26 -5.74 44.36 38.51
N LEU A 27 -4.74 43.77 37.85
CA LEU A 27 -4.86 43.33 36.45
C LEU A 27 -5.58 41.98 36.39
N ARG A 28 -6.59 41.86 35.51
CA ARG A 28 -7.35 40.62 35.30
C ARG A 28 -6.62 39.71 34.33
N ASP A 29 -6.48 38.42 34.67
CA ASP A 29 -6.01 37.39 33.74
C ASP A 29 -7.16 36.91 32.85
N TRP A 30 -7.30 37.52 31.67
CA TRP A 30 -8.30 37.13 30.67
C TRP A 30 -8.03 35.77 30.02
N THR A 31 -6.87 35.16 30.25
CA THR A 31 -6.55 33.83 29.72
C THR A 31 -6.98 32.69 30.65
N SER A 32 -7.33 33.00 31.90
CA SER A 32 -7.86 32.05 32.88
C SER A 32 -9.31 31.69 32.59
N SER A 33 -9.69 30.42 32.70
CA SER A 33 -11.06 29.97 32.48
C SER A 33 -12.03 30.56 33.52
N VAL A 34 -11.57 30.79 34.76
CA VAL A 34 -12.38 31.32 35.87
C VAL A 34 -12.84 32.77 35.65
N THR A 35 -12.18 33.53 34.77
CA THR A 35 -12.57 34.92 34.44
C THR A 35 -13.52 35.02 33.24
N ALA A 36 -14.02 33.89 32.72
CA ALA A 36 -14.79 33.89 31.48
C ALA A 36 -16.13 34.65 31.57
N SER A 37 -16.83 34.64 32.71
CA SER A 37 -18.05 35.45 32.89
C SER A 37 -17.76 36.96 32.79
N ASP A 38 -16.69 37.42 33.46
CA ASP A 38 -16.23 38.82 33.36
C ASP A 38 -15.77 39.17 31.94
N ARG A 39 -15.25 38.18 31.21
CA ARG A 39 -14.76 38.34 29.84
C ARG A 39 -15.92 38.58 28.89
N LEU A 40 -17.03 37.84 29.04
CA LEU A 40 -18.24 38.09 28.24
C LEU A 40 -18.76 39.51 28.41
N VAL A 41 -18.84 40.01 29.65
CA VAL A 41 -19.26 41.40 29.93
C VAL A 41 -18.34 42.40 29.21
N SER A 42 -17.03 42.24 29.39
CA SER A 42 -16.05 43.13 28.75
C SER A 42 -16.06 43.05 27.22
N LEU A 43 -16.38 41.89 26.64
CA LEU A 43 -16.49 41.72 25.19
C LEU A 43 -17.78 42.33 24.64
N ALA A 44 -18.89 42.23 25.38
CA ALA A 44 -20.16 42.86 25.03
C ALA A 44 -20.04 44.40 25.00
N ASP A 45 -19.41 45.01 26.02
CA ASP A 45 -19.19 46.46 26.08
C ASP A 45 -18.37 46.99 24.89
N ALA A 46 -17.52 46.15 24.29
CA ALA A 46 -16.63 46.55 23.21
C ALA A 46 -17.25 46.45 21.81
N VAL A 47 -18.37 45.74 21.62
CA VAL A 47 -18.89 45.36 20.28
C VAL A 47 -19.16 46.56 19.36
N SER A 48 -19.71 47.65 19.90
CA SER A 48 -20.04 48.85 19.13
C SER A 48 -18.82 49.55 18.55
N ASP A 49 -17.65 49.39 19.19
CA ASP A 49 -16.44 50.16 18.91
C ASP A 49 -15.45 49.43 18.00
N LEU A 50 -15.78 48.22 17.53
CA LEU A 50 -14.89 47.37 16.72
C LEU A 50 -15.11 47.50 15.22
N SER A 51 -13.99 47.53 14.47
CA SER A 51 -13.98 47.44 13.00
C SER A 51 -14.39 46.04 12.50
N ALA A 52 -14.71 45.94 11.21
CA ALA A 52 -15.10 44.66 10.58
C ALA A 52 -14.03 43.56 10.70
N ALA A 53 -12.74 43.93 10.70
CA ALA A 53 -11.64 42.98 10.89
C ALA A 53 -11.55 42.48 12.34
N GLU A 54 -11.73 43.36 13.33
CA GLU A 54 -11.70 43.02 14.76
C GLU A 54 -12.91 42.20 15.20
N ARG A 55 -14.06 42.37 14.54
CA ARG A 55 -15.25 41.54 14.75
C ARG A 55 -15.04 40.06 14.41
N ARG A 56 -14.05 39.72 13.57
CA ARG A 56 -13.67 38.32 13.33
C ARG A 56 -12.97 37.72 14.54
N ASP A 57 -12.01 38.42 15.12
CA ASP A 57 -11.25 37.98 16.30
C ASP A 57 -12.15 37.94 17.56
N LEU A 58 -13.11 38.87 17.67
CA LEU A 58 -14.12 38.89 18.73
C LEU A 58 -14.91 37.58 18.79
N ARG A 59 -15.36 37.03 17.65
CA ARG A 59 -16.16 35.79 17.62
C ARG A 59 -15.42 34.62 18.25
N GLU A 60 -14.12 34.49 17.97
CA GLU A 60 -13.30 33.43 18.54
C GLU A 60 -13.16 33.57 20.06
N GLN A 61 -13.01 34.81 20.56
CA GLN A 61 -12.96 35.07 22.00
C GLN A 61 -14.31 34.82 22.70
N LEU A 62 -15.43 35.12 22.04
CA LEU A 62 -16.77 34.81 22.55
C LEU A 62 -16.99 33.30 22.65
N ARG A 63 -16.69 32.52 21.60
CA ARG A 63 -16.76 31.05 21.61
C ARG A 63 -15.91 30.45 22.73
N ARG A 64 -14.68 30.94 22.88
CA ARG A 64 -13.79 30.51 23.97
C ARG A 64 -14.37 30.82 25.35
N ALA A 65 -14.94 32.01 25.55
CA ALA A 65 -15.56 32.39 26.82
C ALA A 65 -16.77 31.51 27.16
N TRP A 66 -17.63 31.22 26.18
CA TRP A 66 -18.76 30.29 26.35
C TRP A 66 -18.30 28.87 26.65
N ALA A 67 -17.25 28.39 26.00
CA ALA A 67 -16.65 27.09 26.28
C ALA A 67 -16.08 27.02 27.71
N ASP A 68 -15.36 28.05 28.15
CA ASP A 68 -14.82 28.15 29.52
C ASP A 68 -15.96 28.17 30.57
N ILE A 69 -17.02 28.97 30.35
CA ILE A 69 -18.20 29.05 31.25
C ILE A 69 -18.90 27.69 31.36
N SER A 70 -19.13 27.05 30.21
CA SER A 70 -19.77 25.75 30.15
C SER A 70 -18.94 24.68 30.88
N LYS A 71 -17.63 24.66 30.65
CA LYS A 71 -16.70 23.69 31.26
C LYS A 71 -16.55 23.87 32.77
N GLU A 72 -16.38 25.10 33.24
CA GLU A 72 -16.11 25.41 34.67
C GLU A 72 -17.40 25.64 35.49
N ASN A 73 -18.57 25.60 34.85
CA ASN A 73 -19.87 25.87 35.47
C ASN A 73 -20.01 27.26 36.11
N LEU A 74 -19.50 28.28 35.44
CA LEU A 74 -19.52 29.64 36.00
C LEU A 74 -20.93 30.24 35.93
N SER A 75 -21.32 30.95 36.98
CA SER A 75 -22.56 31.73 36.98
C SER A 75 -22.46 32.92 36.03
N LEU A 76 -23.57 33.25 35.38
CA LEU A 76 -23.71 34.46 34.57
C LEU A 76 -24.22 35.63 35.41
N PRO A 77 -23.74 36.87 35.18
CA PRO A 77 -24.32 38.06 35.78
C PRO A 77 -25.79 38.25 35.37
N SER A 78 -26.62 38.78 36.27
CA SER A 78 -28.04 39.06 35.98
C SER A 78 -28.27 40.18 34.97
N ASP A 79 -27.27 41.06 34.81
CA ASP A 79 -27.25 42.19 33.89
C ASP A 79 -26.42 41.91 32.61
N LEU A 80 -26.12 40.64 32.33
CA LEU A 80 -25.33 40.25 31.16
C LEU A 80 -26.01 40.68 29.86
N GLN A 81 -25.28 41.44 29.04
CA GLN A 81 -25.60 41.65 27.64
C GLN A 81 -25.03 40.50 26.80
N VAL A 82 -25.86 39.90 25.96
CA VAL A 82 -25.47 38.76 25.11
C VAL A 82 -25.14 39.27 23.72
N VAL A 83 -23.93 38.99 23.23
CA VAL A 83 -23.55 39.31 21.86
C VAL A 83 -24.16 38.29 20.91
N VAL A 84 -25.09 38.73 20.07
CA VAL A 84 -25.83 37.92 19.11
C VAL A 84 -25.59 38.41 17.68
N GLU A 85 -25.80 37.53 16.71
CA GLU A 85 -25.76 37.87 15.29
C GLU A 85 -27.18 38.06 14.75
N HIS A 86 -27.36 39.13 13.98
CA HIS A 86 -28.56 39.48 13.21
C HIS A 86 -28.18 39.74 11.75
N ALA A 87 -29.18 39.96 10.88
CA ALA A 87 -28.98 40.33 9.47
C ALA A 87 -28.04 41.55 9.26
N THR A 88 -27.92 42.44 10.24
CA THR A 88 -27.04 43.63 10.19
C THR A 88 -25.65 43.40 10.80
N GLY A 89 -25.37 42.21 11.33
CA GLY A 89 -24.11 41.83 11.97
C GLY A 89 -24.24 41.54 13.47
N LEU A 90 -23.10 41.56 14.17
CA LEU A 90 -23.02 41.36 15.62
C LEU A 90 -23.53 42.59 16.38
N ASN A 91 -24.45 42.37 17.32
CA ASN A 91 -25.01 43.39 18.21
C ASN A 91 -25.16 42.81 19.63
N CYS A 92 -25.28 43.69 20.62
CA CYS A 92 -25.59 43.31 22.00
C CYS A 92 -27.09 43.27 22.21
N LEU A 93 -27.57 42.18 22.79
CA LEU A 93 -28.95 42.01 23.24
C LEU A 93 -29.00 42.15 24.75
N GLU A 94 -29.81 43.10 25.22
CA GLU A 94 -29.98 43.38 26.65
C GLU A 94 -30.96 42.41 27.31
N ALA A 95 -30.67 42.03 28.56
CA ALA A 95 -31.56 41.23 29.38
C ALA A 95 -32.82 42.04 29.75
N CYS A 96 -34.01 41.50 29.51
CA CYS A 96 -35.28 42.14 29.88
C CYS A 96 -36.21 41.15 30.58
N PRO A 97 -36.41 41.23 31.90
CA PRO A 97 -37.25 40.28 32.64
C PRO A 97 -38.72 40.25 32.21
N GLU A 98 -39.24 41.35 31.65
CA GLU A 98 -40.64 41.49 31.21
C GLU A 98 -40.87 40.86 29.83
N THR A 99 -39.97 41.08 28.88
CA THR A 99 -40.13 40.63 27.48
C THR A 99 -39.37 39.35 27.15
N ARG A 100 -38.29 39.06 27.90
CA ARG A 100 -37.40 37.90 27.76
C ARG A 100 -37.11 37.56 26.29
N PRO A 101 -36.36 38.41 25.58
CA PRO A 101 -36.10 38.21 24.16
C PRO A 101 -35.53 36.81 23.89
N VAL A 102 -35.98 36.21 22.78
CA VAL A 102 -35.57 34.88 22.37
C VAL A 102 -34.13 34.92 21.85
N VAL A 103 -33.29 34.00 22.32
CA VAL A 103 -31.91 33.84 21.86
C VAL A 103 -31.74 32.45 21.30
N TYR A 104 -31.55 32.35 19.98
CA TYR A 104 -31.35 31.08 19.32
C TYR A 104 -29.91 30.60 19.50
N LEU A 105 -29.72 29.41 20.06
CA LEU A 105 -28.40 28.88 20.40
C LEU A 105 -27.93 27.90 19.33
N THR A 106 -26.70 28.07 18.84
CA THR A 106 -26.10 27.15 17.86
C THR A 106 -24.63 26.90 18.12
N SER A 107 -24.21 25.65 17.98
CA SER A 107 -22.80 25.24 17.87
C SER A 107 -22.27 25.33 16.44
N GLU A 108 -23.17 25.29 15.46
CA GLU A 108 -22.89 25.33 14.04
C GLU A 108 -23.49 26.58 13.41
N ARG A 109 -22.85 27.73 13.60
CA ARG A 109 -23.26 29.01 12.96
C ARG A 109 -23.43 28.90 11.45
N GLU A 110 -22.62 28.05 10.82
CA GLU A 110 -22.67 27.79 9.39
C GLU A 110 -23.81 26.86 8.97
N SER A 111 -24.58 26.30 9.90
CA SER A 111 -25.77 25.50 9.58
C SER A 111 -26.80 26.33 8.82
N PHE A 112 -27.56 25.67 7.95
CA PHE A 112 -28.63 26.30 7.18
C PHE A 112 -29.64 26.99 8.09
N ALA A 113 -30.05 26.33 9.18
CA ALA A 113 -31.04 26.85 10.11
C ALA A 113 -30.57 28.14 10.80
N ALA A 114 -29.31 28.19 11.24
CA ALA A 114 -28.74 29.39 11.86
C ALA A 114 -28.67 30.57 10.89
N ARG A 115 -28.24 30.35 9.64
CA ARG A 115 -28.18 31.41 8.62
C ARG A 115 -29.58 31.94 8.27
N ALA A 116 -30.55 31.04 8.08
CA ALA A 116 -31.93 31.42 7.77
C ALA A 116 -32.56 32.27 8.88
N LEU A 117 -32.31 31.94 10.15
CA LEU A 117 -32.77 32.74 11.29
C LEU A 117 -32.09 34.12 11.35
N ILE A 118 -30.77 34.19 11.13
CA ILE A 118 -30.02 35.45 11.06
C ILE A 118 -30.59 36.36 9.96
N ASP A 119 -30.82 35.82 8.76
CA ASP A 119 -31.32 36.57 7.61
C ASP A 119 -32.75 37.12 7.82
N GLN A 120 -33.57 36.44 8.62
CA GLN A 120 -34.89 36.93 9.05
C GLN A 120 -34.81 37.94 10.21
N GLY A 121 -33.60 38.24 10.70
CA GLY A 121 -33.38 39.21 11.76
C GLY A 121 -33.51 38.65 13.18
N ALA A 122 -33.61 37.32 13.35
CA ALA A 122 -33.61 36.71 14.68
C ALA A 122 -32.24 36.85 15.37
N ALA A 123 -32.24 36.85 16.71
CA ALA A 123 -31.01 36.91 17.52
C ALA A 123 -30.38 35.52 17.65
N VAL A 124 -29.24 35.29 17.01
CA VAL A 124 -28.52 34.00 17.05
C VAL A 124 -27.21 34.10 17.82
N LEU A 125 -27.03 33.25 18.82
CA LEU A 125 -25.82 33.12 19.62
C LEU A 125 -24.98 31.92 19.16
N ASP A 126 -23.76 32.19 18.70
CA ASP A 126 -22.77 31.20 18.28
C ASP A 126 -21.94 30.74 19.49
N LEU A 127 -22.16 29.49 19.88
CA LEU A 127 -21.53 28.85 21.04
C LEU A 127 -20.26 28.07 20.69
N GLY A 128 -19.97 27.84 19.40
CA GLY A 128 -18.88 26.96 18.97
C GLY A 128 -18.96 25.58 19.63
N GLU A 129 -17.90 25.18 20.34
CA GLU A 129 -17.81 23.87 21.01
C GLU A 129 -18.44 23.83 22.42
N ALA A 130 -19.09 24.92 22.89
CA ALA A 130 -19.70 24.94 24.21
C ALA A 130 -20.98 24.08 24.29
N ASP A 131 -21.20 23.42 25.43
CA ASP A 131 -22.42 22.62 25.68
C ASP A 131 -23.66 23.53 25.65
N THR A 132 -24.48 23.34 24.59
CA THR A 132 -25.66 24.16 24.30
C THR A 132 -26.74 24.03 25.38
N LEU A 133 -26.96 22.83 25.93
CA LEU A 133 -27.97 22.60 26.97
C LEU A 133 -27.59 23.32 28.26
N ARG A 134 -26.29 23.29 28.58
CA ARG A 134 -25.76 23.95 29.76
C ARG A 134 -25.81 25.46 29.66
N VAL A 135 -25.38 26.03 28.53
CA VAL A 135 -25.48 27.47 28.29
C VAL A 135 -26.94 27.92 28.28
N SER A 136 -27.85 27.13 27.68
CA SER A 136 -29.29 27.38 27.73
C SER A 136 -29.79 27.48 29.18
N THR A 137 -29.41 26.54 30.04
CA THR A 137 -29.81 26.54 31.46
C THR A 137 -29.27 27.77 32.19
N LEU A 138 -28.02 28.14 31.95
CA LEU A 138 -27.38 29.31 32.59
C LEU A 138 -28.02 30.62 32.12
N LEU A 139 -28.36 30.74 30.84
CA LEU A 139 -29.07 31.91 30.30
C LEU A 139 -30.49 32.01 30.88
N GLU A 140 -31.23 30.91 30.98
CA GLU A 140 -32.57 30.88 31.59
C GLU A 140 -32.51 31.33 33.06
N GLN A 141 -31.48 30.93 33.82
CA GLN A 141 -31.28 31.32 35.23
C GLN A 141 -31.06 32.82 35.44
N THR A 142 -30.63 33.56 34.41
CA THR A 142 -30.56 35.03 34.48
C THR A 142 -31.95 35.68 34.57
N GLY A 143 -32.99 34.97 34.12
CA GLY A 143 -34.37 35.45 34.07
C GLY A 143 -34.65 36.53 33.03
N GLY A 144 -33.65 36.91 32.22
CA GLY A 144 -33.72 38.03 31.27
C GLY A 144 -33.85 37.63 29.79
N PHE A 145 -33.74 36.33 29.46
CA PHE A 145 -33.75 35.82 28.09
C PHE A 145 -34.59 34.55 27.98
N THR A 146 -35.04 34.22 26.77
CA THR A 146 -35.65 32.93 26.43
C THR A 146 -34.69 32.16 25.48
N PRO A 147 -33.74 31.38 26.01
CA PRO A 147 -32.85 30.56 25.19
C PRO A 147 -33.60 29.47 24.44
N SER A 148 -33.32 29.34 23.14
CA SER A 148 -33.92 28.32 22.27
C SER A 148 -32.82 27.62 21.46
N PRO A 149 -32.44 26.39 21.79
CA PRO A 149 -31.49 25.61 20.98
C PRO A 149 -32.03 25.40 19.56
N ILE A 150 -31.21 25.64 18.54
CA ILE A 150 -31.56 25.28 17.17
C ILE A 150 -31.40 23.76 17.04
N ASP A 151 -32.52 23.03 17.03
CA ASP A 151 -32.50 21.62 16.61
C ASP A 151 -32.48 21.56 15.08
N THR A 152 -31.35 21.15 14.51
CA THR A 152 -31.21 20.97 13.06
C THR A 152 -32.13 19.87 12.52
N GLY A 153 -32.67 19.00 13.39
CA GLY A 153 -33.68 18.00 13.06
C GLY A 153 -35.10 18.54 12.82
N ASP A 154 -35.40 19.76 13.24
CA ASP A 154 -36.73 20.38 13.14
C ASP A 154 -36.91 21.26 11.89
N VAL A 155 -36.01 21.15 10.91
CA VAL A 155 -36.10 21.86 9.63
C VAL A 155 -36.98 21.05 8.66
N ARG A 156 -38.17 21.55 8.33
CA ARG A 156 -39.10 20.92 7.39
C ARG A 156 -39.23 21.75 6.12
N LEU A 157 -39.08 21.10 4.96
CA LEU A 157 -39.42 21.73 3.67
C LEU A 157 -40.90 21.51 3.39
N LEU A 158 -41.65 22.58 3.16
CA LEU A 158 -43.00 22.54 2.62
C LEU A 158 -42.95 22.80 1.12
N VAL A 159 -43.61 21.93 0.36
CA VAL A 159 -43.82 22.08 -1.09
C VAL A 159 -45.32 22.12 -1.32
N ASP A 160 -45.81 23.21 -1.90
CA ASP A 160 -47.24 23.49 -2.07
C ASP A 160 -48.03 23.33 -0.75
N ASP A 161 -47.49 23.91 0.33
CA ASP A 161 -48.00 23.87 1.71
C ASP A 161 -48.05 22.48 2.38
N VAL A 162 -47.44 21.47 1.77
CA VAL A 162 -47.37 20.09 2.29
C VAL A 162 -45.92 19.73 2.63
N SER A 163 -45.71 19.01 3.73
CA SER A 163 -44.37 18.51 4.08
C SER A 163 -43.81 17.65 2.94
N PHE A 164 -42.65 18.06 2.44
CA PHE A 164 -42.00 17.40 1.32
C PHE A 164 -41.30 16.13 1.79
N GLU A 165 -41.56 15.04 1.06
CA GLU A 165 -40.87 13.76 1.20
C GLU A 165 -40.41 13.33 -0.20
N PRO A 166 -39.15 12.88 -0.36
CA PRO A 166 -38.63 12.47 -1.65
C PRO A 166 -39.29 11.15 -2.10
N ALA A 167 -39.74 11.09 -3.36
CA ALA A 167 -40.40 9.90 -3.90
C ALA A 167 -39.61 9.27 -5.05
N SER A 168 -39.58 7.93 -5.12
CA SER A 168 -39.00 7.21 -6.26
C SER A 168 -39.81 7.35 -7.56
N SER A 169 -41.04 7.88 -7.46
CA SER A 169 -41.89 8.22 -8.61
C SER A 169 -41.55 9.56 -9.24
N ASP A 170 -40.75 10.42 -8.58
CA ASP A 170 -40.30 11.68 -9.18
C ASP A 170 -39.33 11.42 -10.35
N PRO A 171 -39.49 12.10 -11.50
CA PRO A 171 -38.63 11.88 -12.67
C PRO A 171 -37.17 12.25 -12.38
N LEU A 172 -36.24 11.60 -13.08
CA LEU A 172 -34.82 11.96 -13.05
C LEU A 172 -34.59 13.28 -13.80
N LEU A 173 -33.70 14.13 -13.27
CA LEU A 173 -33.29 15.38 -13.90
C LEU A 173 -32.61 15.13 -15.25
N VAL A 174 -31.67 14.19 -15.28
CA VAL A 174 -30.95 13.78 -16.49
C VAL A 174 -31.72 12.63 -17.16
N ALA A 175 -32.81 12.97 -17.83
CA ALA A 175 -33.62 12.04 -18.61
C ALA A 175 -34.16 12.70 -19.88
N GLY A 176 -34.44 11.88 -20.90
CA GLY A 176 -35.06 12.34 -22.15
C GLY A 176 -34.30 13.51 -22.80
N ALA A 177 -34.98 14.65 -22.95
CA ALA A 177 -34.44 15.84 -23.59
C ALA A 177 -33.30 16.53 -22.79
N LEU A 178 -33.07 16.15 -21.54
CA LEU A 178 -32.01 16.68 -20.68
C LEU A 178 -30.83 15.71 -20.49
N ASN A 179 -30.76 14.62 -21.25
CA ASN A 179 -29.67 13.65 -21.15
C ASN A 179 -28.27 14.27 -21.34
N TRP A 180 -28.15 15.31 -22.17
CA TRP A 180 -26.91 16.05 -22.42
C TRP A 180 -26.36 16.80 -21.18
N LEU A 181 -27.18 16.98 -20.13
CA LEU A 181 -26.82 17.74 -18.94
C LEU A 181 -25.71 17.05 -18.13
N SER A 182 -25.63 15.71 -18.16
CA SER A 182 -24.51 14.99 -17.54
C SER A 182 -23.18 15.39 -18.16
N ASP A 183 -23.13 15.43 -19.50
CA ASP A 183 -21.91 15.71 -20.24
C ASP A 183 -21.49 17.18 -20.04
N ALA A 184 -22.46 18.08 -19.99
CA ALA A 184 -22.22 19.47 -19.63
C ALA A 184 -21.65 19.63 -18.22
N ALA A 185 -22.18 18.90 -17.24
CA ALA A 185 -21.69 18.97 -15.86
C ALA A 185 -20.29 18.36 -15.70
N VAL A 186 -20.02 17.24 -16.36
CA VAL A 186 -18.69 16.60 -16.33
C VAL A 186 -17.64 17.48 -17.00
N LEU A 187 -17.90 17.96 -18.22
CA LEU A 187 -16.98 18.87 -18.92
C LEU A 187 -16.76 20.18 -18.14
N ALA A 188 -17.81 20.72 -17.53
CA ALA A 188 -17.69 21.90 -16.67
C ALA A 188 -16.78 21.62 -15.46
N HIS A 189 -16.96 20.48 -14.81
CA HIS A 189 -16.17 20.08 -13.65
C HIS A 189 -14.70 19.86 -14.00
N GLU A 190 -14.43 19.17 -15.11
CA GLU A 190 -13.07 18.88 -15.57
C GLU A 190 -12.29 20.13 -16.01
N PHE A 191 -12.94 21.04 -16.73
CA PHE A 191 -12.24 22.13 -17.42
C PHE A 191 -12.47 23.52 -16.85
N LEU A 192 -13.56 23.73 -16.09
CA LEU A 192 -13.85 24.98 -15.39
C LEU A 192 -13.62 24.87 -13.87
N GLY A 193 -13.48 23.65 -13.34
CA GLY A 193 -13.20 23.36 -11.94
C GLY A 193 -11.74 23.56 -11.53
N ASP A 194 -11.47 23.41 -10.24
CA ASP A 194 -10.10 23.46 -9.70
C ASP A 194 -9.45 22.07 -9.72
N PRO A 195 -8.15 21.92 -10.06
CA PRO A 195 -7.44 20.64 -9.96
C PRO A 195 -7.56 19.92 -8.61
N PHE A 196 -7.72 20.66 -7.50
CA PHE A 196 -7.96 20.05 -6.19
C PHE A 196 -9.35 19.40 -6.07
N GLU A 197 -10.34 19.94 -6.76
CA GLU A 197 -11.73 19.47 -6.73
C GLU A 197 -11.89 18.13 -7.45
N LEU A 198 -11.19 17.95 -8.57
CA LEU A 198 -11.15 16.70 -9.34
C LEU A 198 -10.58 15.51 -8.54
N ARG A 199 -9.75 15.78 -7.53
CA ARG A 199 -9.24 14.74 -6.61
C ARG A 199 -10.28 14.32 -5.58
N THR A 200 -11.13 15.26 -5.15
CA THR A 200 -12.15 15.00 -4.11
C THR A 200 -13.46 14.50 -4.68
N LEU A 201 -13.76 14.83 -5.93
CA LEU A 201 -14.94 14.38 -6.65
C LEU A 201 -14.52 13.99 -8.08
N PRO A 202 -14.22 12.70 -8.32
CA PRO A 202 -13.87 12.21 -9.66
C PRO A 202 -15.01 12.43 -10.67
N PRO A 203 -14.71 12.67 -11.97
CA PRO A 203 -15.71 12.86 -13.02
C PRO A 203 -16.79 11.78 -13.07
N GLU A 204 -16.42 10.51 -12.89
CA GLU A 204 -17.33 9.37 -12.92
C GLU A 204 -18.32 9.40 -11.74
N THR A 205 -17.84 9.80 -10.57
CA THR A 205 -18.68 9.96 -9.37
C THR A 205 -19.63 11.15 -9.54
N LEU A 206 -19.18 12.24 -10.16
CA LEU A 206 -20.04 13.37 -10.49
C LEU A 206 -21.13 12.97 -11.47
N GLU A 207 -20.78 12.24 -12.54
CA GLU A 207 -21.72 11.75 -13.53
C GLU A 207 -22.79 10.85 -12.89
N GLN A 208 -22.37 9.92 -12.04
CA GLN A 208 -23.28 9.06 -11.30
C GLN A 208 -24.25 9.87 -10.44
N ARG A 209 -23.74 10.85 -9.67
CA ARG A 209 -24.56 11.66 -8.76
C ARG A 209 -25.56 12.54 -9.51
N ILE A 210 -25.16 13.21 -10.59
CA ILE A 210 -26.09 14.06 -11.35
C ILE A 210 -27.21 13.22 -12.00
N ARG A 211 -26.90 12.01 -12.47
CA ARG A 211 -27.89 11.07 -13.02
C ARG A 211 -28.87 10.52 -11.98
N GLN A 212 -28.55 10.61 -10.68
CA GLN A 212 -29.42 10.18 -9.58
C GLN A 212 -30.36 11.29 -9.08
N ILE A 213 -30.14 12.55 -9.47
CA ILE A 213 -30.97 13.67 -9.03
C ILE A 213 -32.38 13.52 -9.62
N ARG A 214 -33.38 13.56 -8.75
CA ARG A 214 -34.81 13.63 -9.13
C ARG A 214 -35.29 15.07 -9.16
N VAL A 215 -36.40 15.32 -9.86
CA VAL A 215 -37.01 16.65 -9.95
C VAL A 215 -38.44 16.60 -9.47
N ARG A 216 -38.77 17.43 -8.47
CA ARG A 216 -40.14 17.72 -8.05
C ARG A 216 -40.48 19.14 -8.48
N LYS A 217 -41.45 19.30 -9.38
CA LYS A 217 -41.99 20.62 -9.73
C LYS A 217 -43.07 21.04 -8.73
N CYS A 218 -43.14 22.33 -8.42
CA CYS A 218 -44.15 22.89 -7.52
C CYS A 218 -44.56 24.32 -7.92
N THR A 219 -45.62 24.83 -7.29
CA THR A 219 -46.05 26.23 -7.42
C THR A 219 -45.29 27.14 -6.48
N HIS A 220 -44.95 26.66 -5.28
CA HIS A 220 -44.09 27.36 -4.32
C HIS A 220 -43.49 26.35 -3.32
N PHE A 221 -42.41 26.73 -2.64
CA PHE A 221 -41.87 26.00 -1.50
C PHE A 221 -41.45 26.96 -0.38
N SER A 222 -41.55 26.51 0.88
CA SER A 222 -41.12 27.27 2.06
C SER A 222 -40.46 26.35 3.08
N ILE A 223 -39.66 26.91 4.00
CA ILE A 223 -38.92 26.11 4.98
C ILE A 223 -39.38 26.48 6.37
N ILE A 224 -39.75 25.50 7.19
CA ILE A 224 -40.11 25.68 8.58
C ILE A 224 -38.91 25.32 9.46
N ILE A 225 -38.59 26.19 10.42
CA ILE A 225 -37.58 25.94 11.47
C ILE A 225 -38.30 26.05 12.82
N GLY A 226 -38.55 24.93 13.49
CA GLY A 226 -39.40 24.90 14.68
C GLY A 226 -40.83 25.34 14.36
N ASP A 227 -41.29 26.45 14.96
CA ASP A 227 -42.60 27.07 14.71
C ASP A 227 -42.55 28.25 13.72
N HIS A 228 -41.38 28.58 13.16
CA HIS A 228 -41.21 29.73 12.27
C HIS A 228 -41.19 29.28 10.81
N GLN A 229 -42.15 29.75 10.02
CA GLN A 229 -42.12 29.60 8.57
C GLN A 229 -41.19 30.66 7.97
N VAL A 230 -40.09 30.19 7.40
CA VAL A 230 -39.15 30.99 6.62
C VAL A 230 -39.56 30.90 5.16
N SER A 231 -40.16 31.98 4.65
CA SER A 231 -40.29 32.16 3.21
C SER A 231 -38.91 32.45 2.63
N SER A 232 -38.54 31.81 1.51
CA SER A 232 -37.35 32.16 0.75
C SER A 232 -37.42 33.63 0.36
N ARG A 233 -36.57 34.47 0.96
CA ARG A 233 -36.40 35.85 0.50
C ARG A 233 -35.46 35.84 -0.69
N GLY A 234 -36.03 35.92 -1.89
CA GLY A 234 -35.27 36.09 -3.13
C GLY A 234 -35.86 35.24 -4.24
N HIS A 235 -35.50 35.56 -5.48
CA HIS A 235 -35.91 34.88 -6.72
C HIS A 235 -35.42 33.41 -6.83
N GLU A 236 -35.25 32.69 -5.72
CA GLU A 236 -34.79 31.30 -5.68
C GLU A 236 -35.90 30.38 -6.16
N ARG A 237 -35.82 30.00 -7.44
CA ARG A 237 -36.77 29.07 -8.07
C ARG A 237 -36.40 27.61 -7.87
N ALA A 238 -35.31 27.30 -7.17
CA ALA A 238 -34.84 25.93 -7.00
C ALA A 238 -34.31 25.69 -5.58
N HIS A 239 -34.70 24.57 -4.97
CA HIS A 239 -34.23 24.13 -3.67
C HIS A 239 -33.63 22.72 -3.73
N PRO A 240 -32.39 22.52 -3.22
CA PRO A 240 -31.79 21.20 -3.13
C PRO A 240 -32.26 20.49 -1.86
N PHE A 241 -32.90 19.33 -2.01
CA PHE A 241 -33.22 18.42 -0.90
C PHE A 241 -32.24 17.24 -0.89
N PRO A 242 -31.23 17.23 0.00
CA PRO A 242 -30.26 16.15 0.08
C PRO A 242 -30.92 14.89 0.65
N HIS A 243 -30.75 13.76 -0.02
CA HIS A 243 -31.19 12.46 0.49
C HIS A 243 -30.22 11.38 -0.02
N SER A 244 -29.88 10.40 0.82
CA SER A 244 -28.83 9.41 0.52
C SER A 244 -29.15 8.51 -0.68
N ARG A 245 -30.43 8.31 -0.99
CA ARG A 245 -30.90 7.45 -2.10
C ARG A 245 -31.72 8.17 -3.17
N LEU A 246 -32.26 9.35 -2.84
CA LEU A 246 -33.26 10.06 -3.66
C LEU A 246 -32.98 11.57 -3.61
N PRO A 247 -31.76 12.03 -3.94
CA PRO A 247 -31.46 13.46 -3.94
C PRO A 247 -32.44 14.16 -4.88
N THR A 248 -33.14 15.17 -4.39
CA THR A 248 -34.25 15.78 -5.14
C THR A 248 -34.05 17.28 -5.29
N LEU A 249 -34.15 17.75 -6.53
CA LEU A 249 -34.25 19.16 -6.87
C LEU A 249 -35.73 19.55 -6.86
N VAL A 250 -36.13 20.41 -5.93
CA VAL A 250 -37.45 21.03 -5.92
C VAL A 250 -37.37 22.28 -6.78
N LEU A 251 -38.23 22.40 -7.79
CA LEU A 251 -38.19 23.47 -8.79
C LEU A 251 -39.55 24.17 -8.90
N GLU A 252 -39.55 25.48 -8.73
CA GLU A 252 -40.74 26.33 -8.85
C GLU A 252 -41.04 26.64 -10.33
N GLY A 253 -42.18 26.14 -10.81
CA GLY A 253 -42.65 26.37 -12.18
C GLY A 253 -43.44 25.18 -12.76
N ALA A 254 -44.49 25.49 -13.51
CA ALA A 254 -45.34 24.50 -14.18
C ALA A 254 -44.84 24.09 -15.59
N GLU A 255 -43.92 24.87 -16.17
CA GLU A 255 -43.42 24.66 -17.54
C GLU A 255 -42.31 23.60 -17.61
N ASP A 256 -42.01 23.11 -18.81
CA ASP A 256 -40.86 22.25 -19.06
C ASP A 256 -39.54 22.95 -18.74
N THR A 257 -38.60 22.20 -18.17
CA THR A 257 -37.33 22.73 -17.69
C THR A 257 -36.50 23.22 -18.88
N ASN A 258 -36.39 24.53 -19.03
CA ASN A 258 -35.57 25.17 -20.06
C ASN A 258 -34.15 25.48 -19.55
N VAL A 259 -33.26 25.92 -20.44
CA VAL A 259 -31.85 26.15 -20.09
C VAL A 259 -31.67 27.32 -19.12
N GLU A 260 -32.53 28.35 -19.18
CA GLU A 260 -32.50 29.49 -18.25
C GLU A 260 -32.86 29.04 -16.82
N MET A 261 -33.88 28.19 -16.68
CA MET A 261 -34.22 27.55 -15.40
C MET A 261 -33.08 26.67 -14.89
N LEU A 262 -32.34 25.97 -15.77
CA LEU A 262 -31.18 25.19 -15.36
C LEU A 262 -30.02 26.06 -14.88
N VAL A 263 -29.84 27.26 -15.44
CA VAL A 263 -28.85 28.25 -14.93
C VAL A 263 -29.25 28.68 -13.51
N GLU A 264 -30.52 29.03 -13.30
CA GLU A 264 -31.04 29.40 -11.98
C GLU A 264 -30.95 28.24 -10.96
N ALA A 265 -31.16 27.00 -11.41
CA ALA A 265 -31.08 25.81 -10.58
C ALA A 265 -29.66 25.25 -10.37
N ALA A 266 -28.67 25.72 -11.14
CA ALA A 266 -27.31 25.20 -11.10
C ALA A 266 -26.65 25.25 -9.70
N PRO A 267 -26.86 26.28 -8.84
CA PRO A 267 -26.36 26.26 -7.47
C PRO A 267 -26.94 25.10 -6.64
N ALA A 268 -28.25 24.83 -6.78
CA ALA A 268 -28.92 23.74 -6.09
C ALA A 268 -28.43 22.37 -6.61
N ILE A 269 -28.30 22.22 -7.93
CA ILE A 269 -27.77 21.00 -8.56
C ILE A 269 -26.33 20.74 -8.09
N THR A 270 -25.48 21.77 -8.07
CA THR A 270 -24.09 21.69 -7.58
C THR A 270 -24.03 21.18 -6.14
N LYS A 271 -24.94 21.66 -5.28
CA LYS A 271 -25.04 21.21 -3.89
C LYS A 271 -25.46 19.73 -3.77
N LEU A 272 -26.40 19.27 -4.61
CA LEU A 272 -26.83 17.86 -4.64
C LEU A 272 -25.73 16.92 -5.16
N ILE A 273 -24.95 17.36 -6.13
CA ILE A 273 -23.77 16.64 -6.64
C ILE A 273 -22.66 16.57 -5.56
N GLY A 274 -22.61 17.56 -4.68
CA GLY A 274 -21.55 17.72 -3.68
C GLY A 274 -20.27 18.32 -4.26
N ALA A 275 -20.39 19.09 -5.35
CA ALA A 275 -19.30 19.90 -5.88
C ALA A 275 -19.16 21.19 -5.05
N ARG A 276 -17.94 21.72 -4.97
CA ARG A 276 -17.61 22.93 -4.20
C ARG A 276 -17.81 24.19 -5.04
N ARG A 277 -17.54 24.12 -6.36
CA ARG A 277 -17.72 25.25 -7.29
C ARG A 277 -18.93 25.02 -8.18
N ASN A 278 -19.68 26.10 -8.42
CA ASN A 278 -20.80 26.08 -9.37
C ASN A 278 -20.31 26.25 -10.82
N THR A 279 -19.53 25.29 -11.30
CA THR A 279 -19.01 25.28 -12.67
C THR A 279 -20.12 25.06 -13.69
N LEU A 280 -21.19 24.36 -13.30
CA LEU A 280 -22.36 24.10 -14.15
C LEU A 280 -23.08 25.39 -14.58
N GLU A 281 -23.28 26.33 -13.65
CA GLU A 281 -23.88 27.65 -13.98
C GLU A 281 -23.05 28.39 -15.03
N THR A 282 -21.72 28.39 -14.86
CA THR A 282 -20.79 29.01 -15.80
C THR A 282 -20.87 28.34 -17.18
N MET A 283 -20.93 27.01 -17.20
CA MET A 283 -21.04 26.22 -18.42
C MET A 283 -22.34 26.53 -19.18
N LEU A 284 -23.48 26.43 -18.51
CA LEU A 284 -24.79 26.68 -19.09
C LEU A 284 -24.90 28.13 -19.61
N SER A 285 -24.42 29.11 -18.84
CA SER A 285 -24.40 30.52 -19.24
C SER A 285 -23.58 30.76 -20.51
N ARG A 286 -22.46 30.04 -20.67
CA ARG A 286 -21.63 30.12 -21.88
C ARG A 286 -22.25 29.41 -23.06
N LEU A 287 -22.88 28.25 -22.85
CA LEU A 287 -23.61 27.55 -23.90
C LEU A 287 -24.73 28.44 -24.48
N ILE A 288 -25.51 29.11 -23.63
CA ILE A 288 -26.54 30.09 -24.05
C ILE A 288 -25.90 31.20 -24.89
N ARG A 289 -24.80 31.79 -24.40
CA ARG A 289 -24.06 32.83 -25.13
C ARG A 289 -23.58 32.38 -26.51
N HIS A 290 -23.27 31.09 -26.67
CA HIS A 290 -22.86 30.48 -27.93
C HIS A 290 -24.03 29.87 -28.72
N GLY A 291 -25.25 30.34 -28.49
CA GLY A 291 -26.42 30.06 -29.31
C GLY A 291 -27.14 28.75 -28.99
N PHE A 292 -26.86 28.11 -27.86
CA PHE A 292 -27.65 26.99 -27.39
C PHE A 292 -28.93 27.50 -26.70
N ASN A 293 -30.09 27.14 -27.25
CA ASN A 293 -31.41 27.58 -26.79
C ASN A 293 -32.23 26.47 -26.11
N GLY A 294 -31.61 25.33 -25.83
CA GLY A 294 -32.29 24.16 -25.28
C GLY A 294 -32.90 23.25 -26.35
N GLY A 295 -33.03 21.96 -26.03
CA GLY A 295 -33.64 20.98 -26.93
C GLY A 295 -33.12 19.55 -26.68
N ALA A 296 -33.85 18.57 -27.20
CA ALA A 296 -33.54 17.14 -26.99
C ALA A 296 -32.21 16.69 -27.60
N THR A 297 -31.70 17.42 -28.59
CA THR A 297 -30.43 17.13 -29.26
C THR A 297 -29.20 17.58 -28.48
N GLY A 298 -29.37 18.38 -27.42
CA GLY A 298 -28.28 18.94 -26.64
C GLY A 298 -27.38 19.93 -27.42
N PRO A 299 -26.33 20.47 -26.77
CA PRO A 299 -25.34 21.32 -27.42
C PRO A 299 -24.43 20.56 -28.40
N THR A 300 -23.94 21.26 -29.42
CA THR A 300 -22.95 20.73 -30.36
C THR A 300 -21.55 20.63 -29.73
N GLU A 301 -20.69 19.78 -30.27
CA GLU A 301 -19.29 19.63 -29.81
C GLU A 301 -18.54 20.97 -29.89
N GLU A 302 -18.81 21.77 -30.93
CA GLU A 302 -18.26 23.12 -31.10
C GLU A 302 -18.74 24.09 -30.00
N GLN A 303 -20.02 24.01 -29.60
CA GLN A 303 -20.57 24.83 -28.51
C GLN A 303 -19.96 24.44 -27.16
N TYR A 304 -19.79 23.14 -26.90
CA TYR A 304 -19.09 22.64 -25.71
C TYR A 304 -17.66 23.19 -25.66
N ALA A 305 -16.91 23.09 -26.77
CA ALA A 305 -15.52 23.53 -26.87
C ALA A 305 -15.36 25.03 -26.60
N LEU A 306 -16.25 25.85 -27.19
CA LEU A 306 -16.31 27.29 -26.95
C LEU A 306 -16.61 27.61 -25.49
N ALA A 307 -17.56 26.89 -24.87
CA ALA A 307 -17.96 27.10 -23.49
C ALA A 307 -16.84 26.76 -22.47
N ILE A 308 -16.04 25.73 -22.73
CA ILE A 308 -14.87 25.38 -21.88
C ILE A 308 -13.55 26.08 -22.29
N HIS A 309 -13.58 26.89 -23.35
CA HIS A 309 -12.39 27.54 -23.92
C HIS A 309 -11.26 26.57 -24.29
N ARG A 310 -11.62 25.51 -25.02
CA ARG A 310 -10.69 24.50 -25.54
C ARG A 310 -10.94 24.21 -27.01
N GLU A 311 -9.98 23.52 -27.63
CA GLU A 311 -10.11 22.98 -28.99
C GLU A 311 -11.22 21.93 -29.05
N VAL A 312 -11.92 21.85 -30.19
CA VAL A 312 -13.02 20.88 -30.38
C VAL A 312 -12.55 19.43 -30.28
N SER A 313 -11.25 19.17 -30.53
CA SER A 313 -10.66 17.84 -30.38
C SER A 313 -10.74 17.32 -28.95
N ILE A 314 -10.62 18.17 -27.93
CA ILE A 314 -10.72 17.75 -26.51
C ILE A 314 -12.12 17.25 -26.19
N VAL A 315 -13.14 17.92 -26.73
CA VAL A 315 -14.55 17.52 -26.57
C VAL A 315 -14.83 16.24 -27.35
N ARG A 316 -14.26 16.10 -28.56
CA ARG A 316 -14.31 14.85 -29.33
C ARG A 316 -13.66 13.69 -28.61
N ASP A 317 -12.52 13.91 -27.96
CA ASP A 317 -11.82 12.88 -27.19
C ASP A 317 -12.64 12.47 -25.96
N HIS A 318 -13.26 13.44 -25.26
CA HIS A 318 -14.20 13.17 -24.17
C HIS A 318 -15.39 12.32 -24.68
N PHE A 319 -16.06 12.75 -25.74
CA PHE A 319 -17.14 11.97 -26.33
C PHE A 319 -16.67 10.66 -26.95
N ALA A 320 -15.43 10.52 -27.43
CA ALA A 320 -14.89 9.26 -27.92
C ALA A 320 -14.61 8.28 -26.78
N ALA A 321 -14.14 8.77 -25.62
CA ALA A 321 -13.99 7.99 -24.41
C ALA A 321 -15.35 7.49 -23.89
N THR A 322 -16.38 8.33 -23.91
CA THR A 322 -17.76 7.99 -23.50
C THR A 322 -18.48 7.14 -24.56
N ARG A 323 -18.32 7.45 -25.87
CA ARG A 323 -18.80 6.66 -27.03
C ARG A 323 -18.04 5.34 -27.16
N GLY A 324 -16.87 5.17 -26.54
CA GLY A 324 -16.25 3.87 -26.32
C GLY A 324 -17.19 2.87 -25.65
N GLY A 325 -18.23 3.34 -24.95
CA GLY A 325 -19.33 2.52 -24.43
C GLY A 325 -20.16 1.79 -25.50
N ILE A 326 -20.30 2.31 -26.73
CA ILE A 326 -21.01 1.58 -27.79
C ILE A 326 -20.16 0.47 -28.42
N ASP A 327 -18.84 0.66 -28.52
CA ASP A 327 -17.90 -0.41 -28.92
C ASP A 327 -17.91 -1.52 -27.87
N ARG A 328 -17.87 -1.17 -26.58
CA ARG A 328 -18.00 -2.12 -25.47
C ARG A 328 -19.33 -2.87 -25.52
N ARG A 329 -20.46 -2.17 -25.65
CA ARG A 329 -21.79 -2.79 -25.76
C ARG A 329 -21.94 -3.65 -27.02
N PHE A 330 -21.40 -3.24 -28.15
CA PHE A 330 -21.35 -4.07 -29.36
C PHE A 330 -20.56 -5.36 -29.11
N ARG A 331 -19.34 -5.26 -28.54
CA ARG A 331 -18.52 -6.42 -28.21
C ARG A 331 -19.21 -7.35 -27.20
N ALA A 332 -19.95 -6.78 -26.25
CA ALA A 332 -20.73 -7.49 -25.25
C ALA A 332 -21.90 -8.26 -25.87
N VAL A 333 -22.64 -7.63 -26.79
CA VAL A 333 -23.87 -8.17 -27.39
C VAL A 333 -23.63 -9.17 -28.50
N ARG A 334 -22.55 -9.03 -29.28
CA ARG A 334 -22.32 -9.89 -30.44
C ARG A 334 -22.32 -11.39 -30.10
N PRO A 335 -21.67 -11.87 -29.02
CA PRO A 335 -21.78 -13.28 -28.62
C PRO A 335 -23.19 -13.71 -28.19
N ILE A 336 -23.95 -12.81 -27.56
CA ILE A 336 -25.35 -13.06 -27.17
C ILE A 336 -26.23 -13.26 -28.42
N VAL A 337 -26.08 -12.39 -29.43
CA VAL A 337 -26.80 -12.49 -30.70
C VAL A 337 -26.44 -13.79 -31.43
N TYR A 338 -25.16 -14.15 -31.46
CA TYR A 338 -24.72 -15.41 -32.03
C TYR A 338 -25.39 -16.60 -31.33
N PHE A 339 -25.44 -16.58 -30.00
CA PHE A 339 -26.02 -17.66 -29.21
C PHE A 339 -27.55 -17.75 -29.38
N MET A 340 -28.26 -16.62 -29.34
CA MET A 340 -29.72 -16.58 -29.32
C MET A 340 -30.36 -16.72 -30.72
N VAL A 341 -29.68 -16.25 -31.76
CA VAL A 341 -30.22 -16.18 -33.14
C VAL A 341 -29.40 -17.02 -34.10
N GLY A 342 -28.07 -16.93 -34.01
CA GLY A 342 -27.14 -17.67 -34.86
C GLY A 342 -26.06 -16.80 -35.50
N ALA A 343 -25.14 -17.46 -36.22
CA ALA A 343 -23.97 -16.83 -36.82
C ALA A 343 -24.32 -15.70 -37.81
N GLU A 344 -25.33 -15.89 -38.66
CA GLU A 344 -25.72 -14.92 -39.69
C GLU A 344 -26.13 -13.58 -39.08
N ALA A 345 -26.93 -13.58 -38.01
CA ALA A 345 -27.37 -12.36 -37.33
C ALA A 345 -26.22 -11.65 -36.60
N ALA A 346 -25.27 -12.41 -36.02
CA ALA A 346 -24.10 -11.83 -35.36
C ALA A 346 -23.13 -11.18 -36.37
N ASP A 347 -23.00 -11.76 -37.56
CA ASP A 347 -22.22 -11.18 -38.65
C ASP A 347 -22.92 -9.98 -39.27
N GLU A 348 -24.25 -10.01 -39.42
CA GLU A 348 -25.02 -8.84 -39.83
C GLU A 348 -24.86 -7.67 -38.85
N LEU A 349 -24.92 -7.93 -37.54
CA LEU A 349 -24.65 -6.92 -36.51
C LEU A 349 -23.24 -6.34 -36.65
N ALA A 350 -22.24 -7.20 -36.86
CA ALA A 350 -20.85 -6.76 -37.06
C ALA A 350 -20.69 -5.91 -38.34
N GLN A 351 -21.37 -6.26 -39.43
CA GLN A 351 -21.37 -5.45 -40.66
C GLN A 351 -22.04 -4.09 -40.47
N HIS A 352 -23.13 -4.01 -39.70
CA HIS A 352 -23.77 -2.75 -39.35
C HIS A 352 -22.87 -1.89 -38.47
N TYR A 353 -22.22 -2.49 -37.46
CA TYR A 353 -21.24 -1.80 -36.63
C TYR A 353 -20.05 -1.29 -37.44
N ASN A 354 -19.48 -2.08 -38.36
CA ASN A 354 -18.37 -1.66 -39.21
C ASN A 354 -18.73 -0.48 -40.14
N ARG A 355 -20.01 -0.36 -40.54
CA ARG A 355 -20.49 0.77 -41.36
C ARG A 355 -20.82 2.02 -40.56
N LEU A 356 -21.47 1.87 -39.40
CA LEU A 356 -22.05 2.97 -38.63
C LEU A 356 -21.19 3.39 -37.43
N GLY A 357 -20.30 2.50 -36.98
CA GLY A 357 -19.44 2.69 -35.82
C GLY A 357 -20.25 3.13 -34.60
N PRO A 358 -19.87 4.24 -33.96
CA PRO A 358 -20.59 4.76 -32.79
C PRO A 358 -22.03 5.22 -33.00
N LEU A 359 -22.46 5.38 -34.26
CA LEU A 359 -23.81 5.83 -34.61
C LEU A 359 -24.79 4.65 -34.77
N LEU A 360 -24.36 3.41 -34.53
CA LEU A 360 -25.23 2.24 -34.59
C LEU A 360 -26.37 2.37 -33.56
N PRO A 361 -27.65 2.41 -34.00
CA PRO A 361 -28.79 2.37 -33.07
C PRO A 361 -28.95 0.95 -32.52
N LEU A 362 -28.05 0.53 -31.63
CA LEU A 362 -27.91 -0.85 -31.17
C LEU A 362 -29.20 -1.40 -30.55
N ARG A 363 -29.90 -0.61 -29.74
CA ARG A 363 -31.18 -1.02 -29.13
C ARG A 363 -32.24 -1.33 -30.20
N ASN A 364 -32.41 -0.45 -31.18
CA ASN A 364 -33.36 -0.67 -32.28
C ASN A 364 -32.99 -1.91 -33.10
N TRP A 365 -31.69 -2.15 -33.33
CA TRP A 365 -31.23 -3.35 -34.03
C TRP A 365 -31.60 -4.61 -33.24
N LEU A 366 -31.42 -4.59 -31.92
CA LEU A 366 -31.80 -5.70 -31.05
C LEU A 366 -33.31 -5.93 -31.03
N ASP A 367 -34.11 -4.86 -30.93
CA ASP A 367 -35.58 -4.96 -30.96
C ASP A 367 -36.09 -5.64 -32.24
N GLN A 368 -35.48 -5.33 -33.39
CA GLN A 368 -35.84 -5.90 -34.68
C GLN A 368 -35.44 -7.37 -34.83
N ASN A 369 -34.28 -7.77 -34.30
CA ASN A 369 -33.70 -9.09 -34.53
C ASN A 369 -33.99 -10.12 -33.42
N LEU A 370 -34.17 -9.66 -32.17
CA LEU A 370 -34.48 -10.51 -31.02
C LEU A 370 -35.97 -10.47 -30.66
N GLY A 371 -36.70 -9.45 -31.09
CA GLY A 371 -38.04 -9.11 -30.61
C GLY A 371 -38.00 -8.30 -29.31
N PRO A 372 -39.03 -7.48 -29.02
CA PRO A 372 -38.99 -6.44 -27.99
C PRO A 372 -38.76 -6.98 -26.57
N GLU A 373 -39.33 -8.13 -26.20
CA GLU A 373 -39.17 -8.71 -24.86
C GLU A 373 -37.74 -9.22 -24.61
N ARG A 374 -37.15 -9.92 -25.59
CA ARG A 374 -35.78 -10.44 -25.50
C ARG A 374 -34.76 -9.31 -25.61
N ALA A 375 -35.00 -8.35 -26.48
CA ALA A 375 -34.16 -7.17 -26.62
C ALA A 375 -34.14 -6.34 -25.32
N GLU A 376 -35.28 -6.16 -24.66
CA GLU A 376 -35.36 -5.49 -23.36
C GLU A 376 -34.57 -6.25 -22.29
N THR A 377 -34.68 -7.59 -22.25
CA THR A 377 -33.94 -8.42 -21.28
C THR A 377 -32.42 -8.31 -21.51
N VAL A 378 -31.96 -8.35 -22.77
CA VAL A 378 -30.55 -8.14 -23.13
C VAL A 378 -30.10 -6.73 -22.78
N TRP A 379 -30.95 -5.73 -23.01
CA TRP A 379 -30.63 -4.34 -22.72
C TRP A 379 -30.49 -4.09 -21.22
N GLN A 380 -31.38 -4.63 -20.40
CA GLN A 380 -31.28 -4.58 -18.93
C GLN A 380 -29.98 -5.23 -18.44
N ALA A 381 -29.61 -6.39 -19.00
CA ALA A 381 -28.34 -7.04 -18.63
C ALA A 381 -27.11 -6.16 -18.95
N LEU A 382 -27.13 -5.43 -20.08
CA LEU A 382 -26.07 -4.50 -20.50
C LEU A 382 -25.98 -3.22 -19.68
N GLU A 383 -27.11 -2.77 -19.11
CA GLU A 383 -27.11 -1.63 -18.20
C GLU A 383 -26.37 -1.95 -16.90
N GLU A 384 -26.34 -3.23 -16.52
CA GLU A 384 -25.69 -3.68 -15.30
C GLU A 384 -24.28 -4.29 -15.50
N THR A 385 -23.91 -4.81 -16.69
CA THR A 385 -22.55 -5.27 -17.02
C THR A 385 -22.31 -5.40 -18.52
N ASP A 386 -21.07 -5.21 -18.98
CA ASP A 386 -20.60 -5.53 -20.32
C ASP A 386 -19.64 -6.75 -20.35
N GLU A 387 -19.43 -7.41 -19.21
CA GLU A 387 -18.61 -8.62 -19.10
C GLU A 387 -19.39 -9.88 -19.49
N GLN A 388 -18.75 -10.77 -20.26
CA GLN A 388 -19.39 -11.98 -20.80
C GLN A 388 -19.93 -12.92 -19.72
N ILE A 389 -19.23 -13.06 -18.60
CA ILE A 389 -19.64 -13.92 -17.49
C ILE A 389 -20.89 -13.39 -16.79
N GLY A 390 -20.96 -12.08 -16.55
CA GLY A 390 -22.11 -11.42 -15.94
C GLY A 390 -23.33 -11.41 -16.87
N LEU A 391 -23.12 -11.17 -18.16
CA LEU A 391 -24.18 -11.25 -19.18
C LEU A 391 -24.78 -12.65 -19.25
N ARG A 392 -23.93 -13.69 -19.32
CA ARG A 392 -24.36 -15.09 -19.33
C ARG A 392 -25.21 -15.43 -18.10
N GLN A 393 -24.78 -15.03 -16.90
CA GLN A 393 -25.49 -15.30 -15.65
C GLN A 393 -26.86 -14.63 -15.62
N ARG A 394 -26.95 -13.35 -16.02
CA ARG A 394 -28.22 -12.60 -16.05
C ARG A 394 -29.20 -13.12 -17.07
N LEU A 395 -28.71 -13.55 -18.22
CA LEU A 395 -29.52 -14.09 -19.31
C LEU A 395 -29.80 -15.59 -19.16
N GLY A 396 -29.27 -16.24 -18.12
CA GLY A 396 -29.47 -17.67 -17.86
C GLY A 396 -28.91 -18.57 -18.97
N LEU A 397 -27.86 -18.15 -19.67
CA LEU A 397 -27.29 -18.91 -20.79
C LEU A 397 -26.43 -20.07 -20.25
N PRO A 398 -26.57 -21.30 -20.78
CA PRO A 398 -25.76 -22.44 -20.36
C PRO A 398 -24.26 -22.22 -20.59
N PHE A 399 -23.44 -22.56 -19.59
CA PHE A 399 -22.00 -22.26 -19.58
C PHE A 399 -21.25 -22.86 -20.78
N THR A 400 -21.36 -24.19 -20.97
CA THR A 400 -20.62 -24.93 -22.00
C THR A 400 -20.97 -24.46 -23.41
N GLU A 401 -22.26 -24.30 -23.70
CA GLU A 401 -22.74 -23.88 -25.01
C GLU A 401 -22.39 -22.41 -25.30
N TYR A 402 -22.44 -21.53 -24.29
CA TYR A 402 -22.03 -20.13 -24.45
C TYR A 402 -20.52 -19.98 -24.66
N ASN A 403 -19.70 -20.79 -23.97
CA ASN A 403 -18.26 -20.86 -24.22
C ASN A 403 -17.95 -21.32 -25.67
N ALA A 404 -18.72 -22.27 -26.20
CA ALA A 404 -18.58 -22.69 -27.59
C ALA A 404 -18.92 -21.54 -28.57
N ALA A 405 -19.94 -20.73 -28.28
CA ALA A 405 -20.28 -19.53 -29.04
C ALA A 405 -19.16 -18.47 -29.00
N LEU A 406 -18.58 -18.20 -27.82
CA LEU A 406 -17.44 -17.28 -27.68
C LEU A 406 -16.25 -17.75 -28.52
N ARG A 407 -15.89 -19.04 -28.42
CA ARG A 407 -14.81 -19.66 -29.20
C ARG A 407 -15.05 -19.54 -30.70
N ALA A 408 -16.27 -19.82 -31.17
CA ALA A 408 -16.61 -19.73 -32.60
C ALA A 408 -16.43 -18.30 -33.15
N LEU A 409 -16.65 -17.29 -32.31
CA LEU A 409 -16.47 -15.88 -32.65
C LEU A 409 -15.05 -15.34 -32.43
N GLY A 410 -14.12 -16.16 -31.90
CA GLY A 410 -12.75 -15.78 -31.58
C GLY A 410 -12.58 -14.99 -30.27
N TYR A 411 -13.55 -15.09 -29.36
CA TYR A 411 -13.48 -14.48 -28.02
C TYR A 411 -12.74 -15.39 -27.03
N PRO A 412 -12.14 -14.83 -25.97
CA PRO A 412 -11.62 -15.63 -24.87
C PRO A 412 -12.75 -16.43 -24.18
N PRO A 413 -12.44 -17.61 -23.60
CA PRO A 413 -13.41 -18.36 -22.80
C PRO A 413 -13.81 -17.57 -21.55
N LEU A 414 -14.94 -17.94 -20.96
CA LEU A 414 -15.49 -17.32 -19.74
C LEU A 414 -14.55 -17.46 -18.54
N ASN A 415 -13.87 -18.60 -18.42
CA ASN A 415 -12.95 -18.89 -17.33
C ASN A 415 -11.50 -18.72 -17.78
N ASP A 416 -10.66 -18.22 -16.88
CA ASP A 416 -9.22 -18.19 -17.05
C ASP A 416 -8.60 -19.55 -16.70
N GLU A 417 -7.88 -20.14 -17.66
CA GLU A 417 -7.13 -21.39 -17.46
C GLU A 417 -6.10 -21.26 -16.33
N ALA A 418 -5.47 -20.09 -16.18
CA ALA A 418 -4.48 -19.85 -15.13
C ALA A 418 -5.11 -19.96 -13.73
N ASP A 419 -6.33 -19.47 -13.56
CA ASP A 419 -7.06 -19.60 -12.30
C ASP A 419 -7.45 -21.05 -12.01
N PHE A 420 -7.93 -21.78 -13.01
CA PHE A 420 -8.25 -23.20 -12.87
C PHE A 420 -7.01 -24.04 -12.53
N ARG A 421 -5.87 -23.77 -13.16
CA ARG A 421 -4.58 -24.42 -12.83
C ARG A 421 -4.18 -24.15 -11.38
N ARG A 422 -4.30 -22.90 -10.93
CA ARG A 422 -4.00 -22.52 -9.55
C ARG A 422 -4.92 -23.24 -8.55
N ILE A 423 -6.22 -23.35 -8.83
CA ILE A 423 -7.18 -24.06 -7.98
C ILE A 423 -6.86 -25.56 -7.94
N PHE A 424 -6.59 -26.17 -9.10
CA PHE A 424 -6.14 -27.56 -9.18
C PHE A 424 -4.88 -27.82 -8.34
N GLU A 425 -3.86 -26.96 -8.46
CA GLU A 425 -2.63 -27.07 -7.67
C GLU A 425 -2.90 -26.99 -6.16
N VAL A 426 -3.84 -26.13 -5.73
CA VAL A 426 -4.23 -26.05 -4.31
C VAL A 426 -4.85 -27.38 -3.85
N TYR A 427 -5.84 -27.90 -4.57
CA TYR A 427 -6.50 -29.16 -4.20
C TYR A 427 -5.57 -30.37 -4.30
N PHE A 428 -4.70 -30.40 -5.31
CA PHE A 428 -3.66 -31.42 -5.43
C PHE A 428 -2.68 -31.39 -4.25
N ASN A 429 -2.24 -30.20 -3.82
CA ASN A 429 -1.34 -30.03 -2.69
C ASN A 429 -1.99 -30.41 -1.34
N ASP A 430 -3.29 -30.17 -1.16
CA ASP A 430 -4.06 -30.57 0.03
C ASP A 430 -3.98 -32.08 0.27
N ILE A 431 -4.08 -32.88 -0.80
CA ILE A 431 -4.09 -34.35 -0.71
C ILE A 431 -2.73 -34.99 -1.00
N ARG A 432 -1.73 -34.21 -1.43
CA ARG A 432 -0.41 -34.71 -1.89
C ARG A 432 0.24 -35.67 -0.89
N ALA A 433 0.15 -35.38 0.41
CA ALA A 433 0.70 -36.25 1.44
C ALA A 433 0.05 -37.65 1.44
N ARG A 434 -1.28 -37.73 1.29
CA ARG A 434 -2.04 -38.99 1.20
C ARG A 434 -1.66 -39.77 -0.06
N LEU A 435 -1.44 -39.08 -1.17
CA LEU A 435 -1.02 -39.71 -2.44
C LEU A 435 0.39 -40.29 -2.35
N ILE A 436 1.33 -39.54 -1.75
CA ILE A 436 2.70 -40.05 -1.51
C ILE A 436 2.66 -41.28 -0.59
N ASP A 437 1.82 -41.29 0.43
CA ASP A 437 1.67 -42.45 1.31
C ASP A 437 1.13 -43.68 0.58
N ARG A 438 0.22 -43.50 -0.39
CA ARG A 438 -0.20 -44.60 -1.28
C ARG A 438 0.96 -45.14 -2.11
N VAL A 439 1.80 -44.29 -2.67
CA VAL A 439 3.04 -44.71 -3.37
C VAL A 439 3.96 -45.45 -2.39
N ARG A 440 4.15 -44.95 -1.16
CA ARG A 440 4.97 -45.63 -0.13
C ARG A 440 4.43 -47.01 0.23
N ARG A 441 3.11 -47.18 0.38
CA ARG A 441 2.48 -48.48 0.66
C ARG A 441 2.78 -49.47 -0.46
N ARG A 442 2.61 -49.04 -1.71
CA ARG A 442 2.89 -49.84 -2.91
C ARG A 442 4.32 -50.39 -2.95
N TYR A 443 5.30 -49.60 -2.51
CA TYR A 443 6.73 -49.94 -2.57
C TYR A 443 7.34 -50.44 -1.26
N LYS A 444 6.57 -50.52 -0.16
CA LYS A 444 7.09 -50.96 1.15
C LYS A 444 7.73 -52.36 1.09
N ALA A 445 7.10 -53.30 0.40
CA ALA A 445 7.63 -54.66 0.27
C ALA A 445 8.96 -54.70 -0.51
N ALA A 446 9.12 -53.85 -1.53
CA ALA A 446 10.36 -53.71 -2.28
C ALA A 446 11.48 -53.10 -1.41
N PHE A 447 11.14 -52.09 -0.59
CA PHE A 447 12.06 -51.52 0.39
C PHE A 447 12.59 -52.58 1.36
N LEU A 448 11.70 -53.40 1.94
CA LEU A 448 12.04 -54.44 2.93
C LEU A 448 12.93 -55.56 2.35
N ARG A 449 12.72 -55.93 1.07
CA ARG A 449 13.56 -56.92 0.38
C ARG A 449 14.91 -56.38 -0.07
N GLY A 450 15.10 -55.06 -0.05
CA GLY A 450 16.31 -54.43 -0.55
C GLY A 450 16.33 -54.22 -2.06
N ASP A 451 15.18 -54.32 -2.74
CA ASP A 451 15.04 -54.13 -4.19
C ASP A 451 15.33 -52.65 -4.59
N SER A 452 15.47 -52.39 -5.89
CA SER A 452 15.59 -51.02 -6.42
C SER A 452 14.35 -50.18 -6.09
N LEU A 453 14.58 -48.91 -5.76
CA LEU A 453 13.53 -47.91 -5.45
C LEU A 453 13.41 -46.84 -6.54
N GLU A 454 14.00 -47.03 -7.73
CA GLU A 454 13.93 -46.05 -8.82
C GLU A 454 12.48 -45.70 -9.21
N ASN A 455 11.62 -46.71 -9.42
CA ASN A 455 10.20 -46.49 -9.72
C ASN A 455 9.46 -45.81 -8.54
N TYR A 456 9.85 -46.10 -7.30
CA TYR A 456 9.29 -45.42 -6.14
C TYR A 456 9.59 -43.91 -6.20
N LEU A 457 10.84 -43.54 -6.50
CA LEU A 457 11.25 -42.14 -6.62
C LEU A 457 10.56 -41.43 -7.77
N GLU A 458 10.42 -42.08 -8.93
CA GLU A 458 9.68 -41.55 -10.07
C GLU A 458 8.21 -41.26 -9.73
N TYR A 459 7.51 -42.25 -9.16
CA TYR A 459 6.09 -42.08 -8.82
C TYR A 459 5.85 -41.16 -7.62
N LYS A 460 6.82 -41.02 -6.70
CA LYS A 460 6.74 -40.10 -5.56
C LYS A 460 6.64 -38.63 -5.99
N GLU A 461 7.16 -38.28 -7.16
CA GLU A 461 7.03 -36.92 -7.71
C GLU A 461 5.59 -36.60 -8.14
N LEU A 462 4.79 -37.64 -8.41
CA LEU A 462 3.39 -37.56 -8.87
C LEU A 462 3.21 -36.81 -10.19
N SER A 463 4.23 -36.81 -11.05
CA SER A 463 4.24 -36.12 -12.35
C SER A 463 3.22 -36.65 -13.36
N PHE A 464 2.73 -37.88 -13.16
CA PHE A 464 1.69 -38.49 -13.97
C PHE A 464 0.27 -37.99 -13.66
N VAL A 465 0.10 -37.21 -12.58
CA VAL A 465 -1.16 -36.54 -12.25
C VAL A 465 -1.13 -35.14 -12.86
N SER A 466 -1.99 -34.88 -13.85
CA SER A 466 -2.01 -33.63 -14.60
C SER A 466 -3.37 -32.95 -14.62
N PHE A 467 -3.33 -31.62 -14.74
CA PHE A 467 -4.48 -30.78 -15.04
C PHE A 467 -5.05 -31.08 -16.42
N ASP A 468 -6.37 -31.16 -16.55
CA ASP A 468 -7.07 -31.30 -17.83
C ASP A 468 -7.37 -29.92 -18.44
N PRO A 469 -6.79 -29.57 -19.60
CA PRO A 469 -6.98 -28.26 -20.24
C PRO A 469 -8.41 -27.99 -20.73
N GLU A 470 -9.27 -29.01 -20.82
CA GLU A 470 -10.65 -28.79 -21.25
C GLU A 470 -11.55 -28.26 -20.12
N TRP A 471 -11.16 -28.43 -18.85
CA TRP A 471 -11.96 -28.05 -17.69
C TRP A 471 -12.49 -26.61 -17.67
N PRO A 472 -11.69 -25.56 -17.99
CA PRO A 472 -12.18 -24.18 -18.02
C PRO A 472 -13.30 -23.94 -19.05
N LEU A 473 -13.43 -24.82 -20.04
CA LEU A 473 -14.38 -24.68 -21.14
C LEU A 473 -15.73 -25.31 -20.82
N ILE A 474 -15.71 -26.41 -20.07
CA ILE A 474 -16.89 -27.24 -19.79
C ILE A 474 -17.42 -27.10 -18.36
N MET A 475 -16.61 -26.58 -17.42
CA MET A 475 -16.99 -26.38 -16.03
C MET A 475 -16.96 -24.90 -15.65
N GLU A 476 -18.07 -24.43 -15.07
CA GLU A 476 -18.16 -23.08 -14.52
C GLU A 476 -17.28 -22.91 -13.27
N VAL A 477 -17.26 -23.93 -12.41
CA VAL A 477 -16.48 -23.97 -11.18
C VAL A 477 -15.72 -25.30 -11.11
N LEU A 478 -14.44 -25.24 -10.75
CA LEU A 478 -13.65 -26.43 -10.46
C LEU A 478 -13.89 -26.87 -9.02
N ASP A 479 -14.65 -27.95 -8.85
CA ASP A 479 -14.94 -28.51 -7.52
C ASP A 479 -13.79 -29.39 -7.00
N LYS A 480 -13.55 -29.33 -5.69
CA LYS A 480 -12.54 -30.13 -5.00
C LYS A 480 -12.83 -31.62 -5.14
N GLN A 481 -14.09 -32.05 -5.03
CA GLN A 481 -14.44 -33.47 -5.13
C GLN A 481 -14.09 -34.05 -6.50
N LEU A 482 -14.42 -33.33 -7.58
CA LEU A 482 -14.12 -33.74 -8.94
C LEU A 482 -12.60 -33.84 -9.19
N VAL A 483 -11.83 -32.89 -8.67
CA VAL A 483 -10.36 -32.95 -8.73
C VAL A 483 -9.82 -34.15 -7.95
N GLU A 484 -10.34 -34.41 -6.74
CA GLU A 484 -9.93 -35.58 -5.95
C GLU A 484 -10.26 -36.90 -6.67
N GLU A 485 -11.46 -37.03 -7.26
CA GLU A 485 -11.88 -38.21 -8.03
C GLU A 485 -10.95 -38.44 -9.24
N HIS A 486 -10.71 -37.42 -10.06
CA HIS A 486 -9.79 -37.48 -11.20
C HIS A 486 -8.38 -37.93 -10.79
N ILE A 487 -7.87 -37.38 -9.69
CA ILE A 487 -6.55 -37.75 -9.17
C ILE A 487 -6.56 -39.21 -8.69
N LEU A 488 -7.59 -39.64 -7.96
CA LEU A 488 -7.68 -41.00 -7.44
C LEU A 488 -7.86 -42.05 -8.55
N GLU A 489 -8.62 -41.75 -9.60
CA GLU A 489 -8.73 -42.58 -10.81
C GLU A 489 -7.39 -42.71 -11.53
N THR A 490 -6.67 -41.59 -11.68
CA THR A 490 -5.32 -41.59 -12.27
C THR A 490 -4.34 -42.42 -11.42
N MET A 491 -4.43 -42.33 -10.10
CA MET A 491 -3.59 -43.12 -9.17
C MET A 491 -3.91 -44.61 -9.25
N GLU A 492 -5.18 -44.99 -9.35
CA GLU A 492 -5.63 -46.38 -9.52
C GLU A 492 -5.11 -46.98 -10.83
N ALA A 493 -5.21 -46.23 -11.93
CA ALA A 493 -4.74 -46.67 -13.24
C ALA A 493 -3.22 -46.93 -13.28
N VAL A 494 -2.42 -46.14 -12.54
CA VAL A 494 -0.95 -46.23 -12.54
C VAL A 494 -0.42 -47.21 -11.49
N LEU A 495 -0.95 -47.17 -10.27
CA LEU A 495 -0.40 -47.93 -9.13
C LEU A 495 -1.17 -49.21 -8.81
N GLY A 496 -2.40 -49.34 -9.31
CA GLY A 496 -3.37 -50.35 -8.88
C GLY A 496 -4.00 -50.01 -7.53
N PRO A 497 -4.74 -50.95 -6.92
CA PRO A 497 -5.51 -50.71 -5.69
C PRO A 497 -4.60 -50.33 -4.52
N ASP A 498 -5.10 -49.43 -3.66
CA ASP A 498 -4.41 -49.04 -2.42
C ASP A 498 -4.61 -50.12 -1.33
N ASP A 499 -3.53 -50.50 -0.65
CA ASP A 499 -3.55 -51.51 0.40
C ASP A 499 -3.47 -50.83 1.78
N LEU A 500 -4.63 -50.45 2.32
CA LEU A 500 -4.74 -49.70 3.56
C LEU A 500 -4.36 -50.51 4.82
N GLU A 501 -4.16 -51.83 4.71
CA GLU A 501 -3.67 -52.66 5.82
C GLU A 501 -2.18 -52.38 6.12
N ILE A 502 -1.46 -51.81 5.14
CA ILE A 502 -0.06 -51.42 5.31
C ILE A 502 0.04 -50.11 6.11
N GLU A 503 0.29 -50.24 7.41
CA GLU A 503 0.59 -49.10 8.27
C GLU A 503 1.96 -48.47 7.93
N LEU A 504 1.97 -47.14 7.84
CA LEU A 504 3.18 -46.34 7.62
C LEU A 504 3.28 -45.22 8.65
N PRO A 505 4.49 -44.92 9.16
CA PRO A 505 4.72 -43.70 9.91
C PRO A 505 4.58 -42.47 9.00
N GLU A 506 4.19 -41.33 9.58
CA GLU A 506 4.10 -40.06 8.85
C GLU A 506 5.47 -39.69 8.23
N LEU A 507 5.46 -39.35 6.93
CA LEU A 507 6.66 -39.24 6.11
C LEU A 507 7.68 -38.23 6.66
N ARG A 508 7.23 -37.03 7.08
CA ARG A 508 8.16 -36.00 7.57
C ARG A 508 8.81 -36.45 8.89
N ARG A 509 8.03 -37.01 9.81
CA ARG A 509 8.52 -37.55 11.08
C ARG A 509 9.54 -38.67 10.88
N VAL A 510 9.24 -39.66 10.03
CA VAL A 510 10.17 -40.79 9.80
C VAL A 510 11.44 -40.32 9.11
N THR A 511 11.34 -39.44 8.11
CA THR A 511 12.50 -38.88 7.40
C THR A 511 13.39 -38.10 8.37
N SER A 512 12.81 -37.22 9.18
CA SER A 512 13.55 -36.41 10.16
C SER A 512 14.22 -37.27 11.22
N ALA A 513 13.53 -38.30 11.73
CA ALA A 513 14.07 -39.23 12.70
C ALA A 513 15.24 -40.04 12.13
N ASN A 514 15.12 -40.49 10.88
CA ASN A 514 16.15 -41.27 10.19
C ASN A 514 17.38 -40.42 9.85
N GLN A 515 17.18 -39.18 9.38
CA GLN A 515 18.26 -38.20 9.18
C GLN A 515 19.04 -37.97 10.47
N LYS A 516 18.34 -37.72 11.60
CA LYS A 516 18.99 -37.53 12.91
C LYS A 516 19.76 -38.78 13.35
N THR A 517 19.19 -39.97 13.13
CA THR A 517 19.82 -41.25 13.48
C THR A 517 21.10 -41.46 12.68
N ALA A 518 21.05 -41.23 11.36
CA ALA A 518 22.21 -41.32 10.47
C ALA A 518 23.30 -40.29 10.82
N LEU A 519 22.93 -39.02 11.05
CA LEU A 519 23.88 -37.97 11.46
C LEU A 519 24.57 -38.29 12.79
N THR A 520 23.81 -38.77 13.77
CA THR A 520 24.34 -39.10 15.11
C THR A 520 25.30 -40.28 15.04
N ALA A 521 25.00 -41.28 14.21
CA ALA A 521 25.84 -42.46 14.03
C ALA A 521 27.01 -42.24 13.05
N HIS A 522 27.01 -41.14 12.29
CA HIS A 522 27.93 -40.91 11.17
C HIS A 522 29.40 -40.99 11.58
N SER A 523 29.80 -40.28 12.63
CA SER A 523 31.20 -40.27 13.08
C SER A 523 31.70 -41.68 13.40
N ARG A 524 30.87 -42.48 14.08
CA ARG A 524 31.17 -43.88 14.40
C ARG A 524 31.27 -44.74 13.14
N MET A 525 30.30 -44.63 12.23
CA MET A 525 30.31 -45.36 10.95
C MET A 525 31.55 -45.02 10.13
N ALA A 526 31.86 -43.74 9.98
CA ALA A 526 32.94 -43.26 9.13
C ALA A 526 34.32 -43.67 9.70
N SER A 527 34.49 -43.66 11.03
CA SER A 527 35.70 -44.21 11.68
C SER A 527 35.85 -45.72 11.46
N LEU A 528 34.77 -46.50 11.59
CA LEU A 528 34.78 -47.94 11.37
C LEU A 528 35.14 -48.29 9.92
N VAL A 529 34.48 -47.63 8.96
CA VAL A 529 34.74 -47.86 7.53
C VAL A 529 36.17 -47.50 7.18
N ARG A 530 36.73 -46.39 7.69
CA ARG A 530 38.15 -46.03 7.49
C ARG A 530 39.12 -47.04 8.08
N ALA A 531 38.91 -47.44 9.33
CA ALA A 531 39.76 -48.42 10.00
C ALA A 531 39.75 -49.75 9.23
N TRP A 532 38.57 -50.21 8.81
CA TRP A 532 38.42 -51.43 8.02
C TRP A 532 39.04 -51.32 6.63
N CYS A 533 38.81 -50.23 5.89
CA CYS A 533 39.37 -50.02 4.56
C CYS A 533 40.90 -50.00 4.58
N ARG A 534 41.50 -49.33 5.57
CA ARG A 534 42.96 -49.34 5.77
C ARG A 534 43.49 -50.76 6.01
N ARG A 535 42.88 -51.50 6.94
CA ARG A 535 43.34 -52.85 7.31
C ARG A 535 43.15 -53.86 6.17
N SER A 536 42.08 -53.71 5.39
CA SER A 536 41.76 -54.58 4.25
C SER A 536 42.37 -54.13 2.92
N ALA A 537 43.10 -53.00 2.90
CA ALA A 537 43.60 -52.34 1.70
C ALA A 537 42.50 -52.06 0.64
N SER A 538 41.29 -51.73 1.09
CA SER A 538 40.16 -51.36 0.23
C SER A 538 40.09 -49.84 0.06
N GLU A 539 39.50 -49.38 -1.04
CA GLU A 539 39.22 -47.96 -1.27
C GLU A 539 38.14 -47.44 -0.31
N LEU A 540 38.32 -46.22 0.20
CA LEU A 540 37.35 -45.56 1.07
C LEU A 540 36.18 -45.02 0.23
N PRO A 541 34.92 -45.38 0.54
CA PRO A 541 33.77 -44.78 -0.14
C PRO A 541 33.71 -43.27 0.04
N GLU A 542 33.48 -42.52 -1.05
CA GLU A 542 33.41 -41.04 -1.06
C GLU A 542 32.39 -40.49 -0.04
N LEU A 543 31.29 -41.21 0.16
CA LEU A 543 30.20 -40.82 1.06
C LEU A 543 30.54 -40.98 2.55
N MET A 544 31.70 -41.54 2.90
CA MET A 544 32.13 -41.79 4.30
C MET A 544 33.25 -40.85 4.75
N ASP A 545 33.17 -39.57 4.39
CA ASP A 545 34.04 -38.49 4.89
C ASP A 545 33.94 -38.35 6.44
N PRO A 546 35.02 -38.11 7.21
CA PRO A 546 34.92 -37.98 8.68
C PRO A 546 34.35 -36.64 9.16
N SER A 547 34.52 -35.62 8.33
CA SER A 547 34.30 -34.22 8.65
C SER A 547 32.87 -33.79 8.41
N ASP A 548 32.20 -34.40 7.42
CA ASP A 548 30.83 -34.04 7.05
C ASP A 548 29.95 -35.27 6.75
N GLY A 549 28.88 -35.45 7.54
CA GLY A 549 27.88 -36.50 7.33
C GLY A 549 26.70 -36.09 6.47
N HIS A 550 26.60 -34.81 6.08
CA HIS A 550 25.49 -34.33 5.26
C HIS A 550 25.46 -34.96 3.85
N PRO A 551 26.59 -35.21 3.15
CA PRO A 551 26.57 -35.91 1.86
C PRO A 551 25.96 -37.32 1.95
N LEU A 552 26.32 -38.10 2.97
CA LEU A 552 25.74 -39.43 3.22
C LEU A 552 24.22 -39.34 3.42
N VAL A 553 23.79 -38.44 4.30
CA VAL A 553 22.38 -38.25 4.64
C VAL A 553 21.58 -37.82 3.42
N LYS A 554 22.13 -36.93 2.60
CA LYS A 554 21.53 -36.50 1.34
C LYS A 554 21.42 -37.65 0.35
N ALA A 555 22.45 -38.49 0.22
CA ALA A 555 22.42 -39.67 -0.66
C ALA A 555 21.35 -40.68 -0.21
N LEU A 556 21.27 -40.98 1.08
CA LEU A 556 20.25 -41.87 1.66
C LEU A 556 18.83 -41.33 1.45
N GLN A 557 18.64 -40.02 1.61
CA GLN A 557 17.36 -39.36 1.37
C GLN A 557 16.97 -39.35 -0.10
N HIS A 558 17.91 -39.03 -1.01
CA HIS A 558 17.67 -39.06 -2.46
C HIS A 558 17.36 -40.47 -2.96
N ALA A 559 17.92 -41.51 -2.33
CA ALA A 559 17.62 -42.91 -2.64
C ALA A 559 16.27 -43.39 -2.05
N GLY A 560 15.53 -42.54 -1.33
CA GLY A 560 14.24 -42.90 -0.72
C GLY A 560 14.34 -43.83 0.50
N LEU A 561 15.54 -44.09 1.01
CA LEU A 561 15.79 -45.09 2.07
C LEU A 561 15.32 -44.65 3.45
N PHE A 562 15.01 -43.37 3.63
CA PHE A 562 14.47 -42.83 4.89
C PHE A 562 12.95 -42.80 4.95
N ASP A 563 12.26 -43.16 3.87
CA ASP A 563 10.86 -42.83 3.71
C ASP A 563 9.92 -43.88 4.29
N PHE A 564 10.33 -45.12 4.58
CA PHE A 564 9.40 -46.21 4.88
C PHE A 564 9.20 -46.44 6.37
N GLU A 565 10.28 -46.70 7.10
CA GLU A 565 10.23 -47.11 8.51
C GLU A 565 11.32 -46.40 9.32
N ARG A 566 11.12 -46.34 10.65
CA ARG A 566 12.12 -45.76 11.54
C ARG A 566 13.32 -46.70 11.65
N LEU A 567 14.48 -46.22 11.24
CA LEU A 567 15.74 -46.97 11.29
C LEU A 567 16.28 -46.99 12.73
N LEU A 568 16.65 -48.18 13.18
CA LEU A 568 17.48 -48.36 14.36
C LEU A 568 18.95 -48.15 13.99
N PRO A 569 19.81 -47.67 14.92
CA PRO A 569 21.22 -47.47 14.65
C PRO A 569 21.89 -48.69 14.00
N ASP A 570 21.63 -49.90 14.49
CA ASP A 570 22.25 -51.15 14.02
C ASP A 570 21.84 -51.55 12.58
N GLN A 571 20.78 -50.95 12.04
CA GLN A 571 20.36 -51.18 10.65
C GLN A 571 21.11 -50.29 9.66
N LEU A 572 21.74 -49.21 10.11
CA LEU A 572 22.42 -48.24 9.24
C LEU A 572 23.51 -48.86 8.36
N PRO A 573 24.36 -49.80 8.81
CA PRO A 573 25.36 -50.43 7.94
C PRO A 573 24.74 -51.14 6.73
N LEU A 574 23.60 -51.81 6.91
CA LEU A 574 22.87 -52.48 5.84
C LEU A 574 22.26 -51.45 4.86
N ILE A 575 21.71 -50.37 5.39
CA ILE A 575 21.10 -49.29 4.60
C ILE A 575 22.19 -48.52 3.81
N CYS A 576 23.31 -48.16 4.43
CA CYS A 576 24.46 -47.52 3.79
C CYS A 576 25.08 -48.39 2.67
N LYS A 577 25.03 -49.72 2.81
CA LYS A 577 25.48 -50.64 1.77
C LYS A 577 24.69 -50.49 0.46
N ARG A 578 23.39 -50.19 0.52
CA ARG A 578 22.52 -50.03 -0.66
C ARG A 578 22.91 -48.86 -1.56
N ILE A 579 23.62 -47.87 -1.03
CA ILE A 579 24.12 -46.69 -1.77
C ILE A 579 25.65 -46.70 -1.94
N GLY A 580 26.31 -47.83 -1.70
CA GLY A 580 27.76 -47.97 -1.83
C GLY A 580 28.58 -47.25 -0.76
N ALA A 581 27.95 -46.66 0.27
CA ALA A 581 28.64 -45.99 1.37
C ALA A 581 29.25 -46.98 2.38
N TRP A 582 28.78 -48.24 2.38
CA TRP A 582 29.41 -49.34 3.13
C TRP A 582 30.09 -50.31 2.15
N PRO A 583 31.39 -50.63 2.31
CA PRO A 583 32.09 -51.48 1.36
C PRO A 583 31.42 -52.85 1.18
N ALA A 584 31.38 -53.36 -0.05
CA ALA A 584 30.63 -54.57 -0.40
C ALA A 584 31.06 -55.81 0.42
N ASN A 585 32.36 -55.92 0.70
CA ASN A 585 32.99 -57.01 1.43
C ASN A 585 33.09 -56.77 2.95
N MET A 586 32.66 -55.60 3.43
CA MET A 586 32.64 -55.29 4.86
C MET A 586 31.35 -55.84 5.48
N PRO A 587 31.42 -56.64 6.56
CA PRO A 587 30.22 -57.05 7.30
C PRO A 587 29.40 -55.85 7.75
N SER A 588 28.07 -55.90 7.57
CA SER A 588 27.16 -54.79 7.89
C SER A 588 26.83 -54.74 9.38
N THR A 589 27.82 -54.43 10.23
CA THR A 589 27.70 -54.40 11.70
C THR A 589 28.59 -53.31 12.32
N PHE A 590 28.28 -52.92 13.55
CA PHE A 590 29.15 -52.08 14.39
C PHE A 590 30.10 -52.88 15.30
N ASP A 591 29.98 -54.21 15.32
CA ASP A 591 30.81 -55.07 16.15
C ASP A 591 32.25 -55.15 15.63
N LEU A 592 33.19 -54.69 16.46
CA LEU A 592 34.62 -54.68 16.14
C LEU A 592 35.18 -56.08 15.91
N ALA A 593 34.74 -57.07 16.69
CA ALA A 593 35.23 -58.44 16.56
C ALA A 593 34.80 -59.03 15.21
N ALA A 594 33.54 -58.84 14.83
CA ALA A 594 33.02 -59.24 13.53
C ALA A 594 33.70 -58.51 12.36
N LEU A 595 34.13 -57.26 12.55
CA LEU A 595 34.89 -56.48 11.57
C LEU A 595 36.38 -56.80 11.55
N SER A 596 36.86 -57.66 12.47
CA SER A 596 38.28 -57.85 12.72
C SER A 596 38.99 -56.51 12.96
N LEU A 597 38.51 -55.70 13.90
CA LEU A 597 39.12 -54.43 14.35
C LEU A 597 39.33 -54.46 15.87
N THR A 598 40.24 -53.61 16.35
CA THR A 598 40.50 -53.40 17.79
C THR A 598 40.22 -51.96 18.20
N GLU A 599 40.06 -51.69 19.50
CA GLU A 599 39.88 -50.32 20.02
C GLU A 599 41.06 -49.42 19.65
N ALA A 600 42.29 -49.97 19.58
CA ALA A 600 43.48 -49.24 19.17
C ALA A 600 43.40 -48.73 17.70
N ASP A 601 42.69 -49.45 16.83
CA ASP A 601 42.47 -49.04 15.44
C ASP A 601 41.54 -47.80 15.36
N LEU A 602 40.59 -47.67 16.30
CA LEU A 602 39.69 -46.52 16.39
C LEU A 602 40.35 -45.32 17.07
N ASP A 603 41.18 -45.53 18.10
CA ASP A 603 41.90 -44.46 18.81
C ASP A 603 42.90 -43.72 17.91
N PHE A 604 43.43 -44.41 16.90
CA PHE A 604 44.24 -43.77 15.87
C PHE A 604 43.40 -42.80 15.02
N GLU A 605 42.20 -43.22 14.60
CA GLU A 605 41.29 -42.40 13.81
C GLU A 605 40.77 -41.19 14.60
N GLU A 606 40.45 -41.36 15.88
CA GLU A 606 39.92 -40.26 16.70
C GLU A 606 40.96 -39.15 16.90
N ARG A 607 42.24 -39.51 17.08
CA ARG A 607 43.35 -38.54 17.18
C ARG A 607 43.57 -37.79 15.86
N ALA A 608 43.53 -38.49 14.73
CA ALA A 608 43.64 -37.87 13.41
C ALA A 608 42.45 -36.93 13.10
N ALA A 609 41.22 -37.32 13.50
CA ALA A 609 40.02 -36.53 13.28
C ALA A 609 39.96 -35.25 14.15
N ARG A 610 40.47 -35.29 15.39
CA ARG A 610 40.57 -34.10 16.25
C ARG A 610 41.52 -33.05 15.68
N GLU A 611 42.66 -33.48 15.14
CA GLU A 611 43.63 -32.59 14.51
C GLU A 611 43.06 -31.98 13.21
N ALA A 612 42.38 -32.79 12.39
CA ALA A 612 41.72 -32.32 11.17
C ALA A 612 40.58 -31.32 11.44
N ARG A 613 39.77 -31.54 12.50
CA ARG A 613 38.70 -30.59 12.89
C ARG A 613 39.25 -29.24 13.33
N LYS A 614 40.34 -29.25 14.11
CA LYS A 614 41.01 -28.02 14.55
C LYS A 614 41.57 -27.24 13.36
N GLN A 615 42.11 -27.92 12.36
CA GLN A 615 42.59 -27.30 11.12
C GLN A 615 41.45 -26.78 10.22
N ALA A 616 40.33 -27.52 10.13
CA ALA A 616 39.16 -27.10 9.35
C ALA A 616 38.44 -25.88 9.95
N GLU A 617 38.39 -25.77 11.28
CA GLU A 617 37.82 -24.60 11.96
C GLU A 617 38.66 -23.34 11.71
N VAL A 618 39.99 -23.45 11.78
CA VAL A 618 40.93 -22.38 11.43
C VAL A 618 40.81 -22.00 9.95
N ALA A 619 40.70 -22.98 9.04
CA ALA A 619 40.51 -22.72 7.62
C ALA A 619 39.18 -22.00 7.31
N ARG A 620 38.08 -22.35 8.01
CA ARG A 620 36.76 -21.74 7.80
C ARG A 620 36.66 -20.29 8.26
N ARG A 621 37.45 -19.90 9.27
CA ARG A 621 37.51 -18.52 9.79
C ARG A 621 38.67 -17.71 9.21
N SER A 622 39.46 -18.29 8.31
CA SER A 622 40.53 -17.59 7.62
C SER A 622 40.01 -16.90 6.36
N ILE A 623 40.49 -15.69 6.08
CA ILE A 623 40.26 -14.97 4.84
C ILE A 623 41.56 -14.93 4.03
N ASN A 624 41.45 -14.96 2.71
CA ASN A 624 42.59 -14.67 1.84
C ASN A 624 42.68 -13.16 1.64
N PHE A 625 43.77 -12.55 2.12
CA PHE A 625 44.04 -11.12 2.03
C PHE A 625 45.41 -10.92 1.38
N ALA A 626 45.44 -10.29 0.20
CA ALA A 626 46.68 -10.10 -0.57
C ALA A 626 47.45 -11.38 -0.94
N GLY A 627 46.77 -12.53 -1.04
CA GLY A 627 47.42 -13.83 -1.26
C GLY A 627 47.90 -14.53 0.03
N SER A 628 47.72 -13.91 1.19
CA SER A 628 48.02 -14.46 2.51
C SER A 628 46.75 -14.89 3.24
N SER A 629 46.76 -16.08 3.84
CA SER A 629 45.64 -16.56 4.65
C SER A 629 45.71 -15.98 6.07
N LEU A 630 44.75 -15.13 6.43
CA LEU A 630 44.64 -14.50 7.75
C LEU A 630 43.49 -15.09 8.55
N ASP A 631 43.76 -15.60 9.74
CA ASP A 631 42.74 -16.07 10.68
C ASP A 631 42.02 -14.88 11.34
N THR A 632 40.73 -14.69 11.04
CA THR A 632 39.92 -13.58 11.59
C THR A 632 39.63 -13.70 13.09
N GLY A 633 39.95 -14.85 13.71
CA GLY A 633 39.86 -15.08 15.15
C GLY A 633 41.19 -14.91 15.90
N ALA A 634 42.29 -14.61 15.20
CA ALA A 634 43.58 -14.40 15.82
C ALA A 634 43.66 -13.02 16.51
N THR A 635 44.35 -12.94 17.65
CA THR A 635 44.47 -11.71 18.45
C THR A 635 45.29 -10.60 17.78
N ASP A 636 46.12 -10.95 16.82
CA ASP A 636 46.99 -10.09 16.02
C ASP A 636 46.43 -9.80 14.62
N PHE A 637 45.17 -10.19 14.35
CA PHE A 637 44.52 -10.04 13.04
C PHE A 637 44.56 -8.59 12.52
N ALA A 638 44.18 -7.62 13.36
CA ALA A 638 44.14 -6.21 12.95
C ALA A 638 45.53 -5.65 12.59
N GLN A 639 46.56 -6.05 13.34
CA GLN A 639 47.95 -5.64 13.06
C GLN A 639 48.43 -6.26 11.74
N SER A 640 48.21 -7.56 11.56
CA SER A 640 48.58 -8.27 10.33
C SER A 640 47.89 -7.69 9.10
N LEU A 641 46.62 -7.29 9.24
CA LEU A 641 45.86 -6.62 8.19
C LEU A 641 46.45 -5.25 7.84
N ALA A 642 46.79 -4.44 8.84
CA ALA A 642 47.39 -3.12 8.65
C ALA A 642 48.76 -3.23 7.95
N ASP A 643 49.62 -4.15 8.38
CA ASP A 643 50.97 -4.34 7.81
C ASP A 643 50.90 -4.74 6.33
N ILE A 644 50.00 -5.67 5.99
CA ILE A 644 49.79 -6.11 4.60
C ILE A 644 49.19 -4.98 3.76
N ALA A 645 48.25 -4.23 4.31
CA ALA A 645 47.63 -3.10 3.61
C ALA A 645 48.64 -1.97 3.36
N GLU A 646 49.46 -1.60 4.34
CA GLU A 646 50.50 -0.60 4.20
C GLU A 646 51.51 -0.98 3.11
N SER A 647 51.96 -2.23 3.11
CA SER A 647 52.87 -2.76 2.09
C SER A 647 52.26 -2.70 0.68
N ALA A 648 50.98 -3.09 0.53
CA ALA A 648 50.29 -3.07 -0.75
C ALA A 648 50.06 -1.64 -1.28
N LEU A 649 49.67 -0.70 -0.41
CA LEU A 649 49.43 0.70 -0.79
C LEU A 649 50.72 1.45 -1.14
N ALA A 650 51.85 1.06 -0.53
CA ALA A 650 53.17 1.57 -0.90
C ALA A 650 53.63 1.04 -2.29
N GLY A 651 53.23 -0.17 -2.65
CA GLY A 651 53.56 -0.82 -3.93
C GLY A 651 52.71 -0.37 -5.13
N ASP A 652 51.56 0.29 -4.92
CA ASP A 652 50.64 0.69 -5.97
C ASP A 652 50.41 2.21 -5.97
N ALA A 653 51.27 2.98 -6.63
CA ALA A 653 51.14 4.45 -6.66
C ALA A 653 49.80 4.94 -7.27
N ASP A 654 49.16 4.13 -8.11
CA ASP A 654 48.00 4.51 -8.90
C ASP A 654 46.66 4.27 -8.18
N TRP A 655 46.61 3.52 -7.07
CA TRP A 655 45.36 3.17 -6.36
C TRP A 655 44.51 4.39 -5.98
N PHE A 656 45.17 5.46 -5.55
CA PHE A 656 44.48 6.70 -5.20
C PHE A 656 43.88 7.38 -6.44
N SER A 657 44.57 7.31 -7.58
CA SER A 657 44.09 7.90 -8.84
C SER A 657 42.88 7.15 -9.43
N ARG A 658 42.74 5.85 -9.12
CA ARG A 658 41.57 5.01 -9.45
C ARG A 658 40.36 5.31 -8.56
N SER A 659 40.60 5.86 -7.37
CA SER A 659 39.57 6.21 -6.38
C SER A 659 38.86 7.52 -6.75
N ARG A 660 37.86 7.43 -7.64
CA ARG A 660 37.10 8.59 -8.14
C ARG A 660 35.61 8.45 -7.85
N SER A 661 34.91 9.59 -7.78
CA SER A 661 33.45 9.58 -7.75
C SER A 661 32.89 9.03 -9.06
N PRO A 662 32.13 7.93 -9.04
CA PRO A 662 31.53 7.39 -10.25
C PRO A 662 30.42 8.32 -10.76
N ARG A 663 30.19 8.32 -12.08
CA ARG A 663 28.97 8.86 -12.66
C ARG A 663 27.90 7.79 -12.52
N LEU A 664 26.85 8.05 -11.76
CA LEU A 664 25.75 7.09 -11.56
C LEU A 664 24.65 7.32 -12.60
N LYS A 665 23.96 6.25 -13.00
CA LYS A 665 22.77 6.33 -13.85
C LYS A 665 21.60 6.96 -13.07
N GLU A 666 20.74 7.69 -13.77
CA GLU A 666 19.49 8.18 -13.20
C GLU A 666 18.41 7.11 -13.36
N HIS A 667 17.61 6.93 -12.31
CA HIS A 667 16.48 6.02 -12.25
C HIS A 667 15.20 6.84 -12.06
N GLU A 668 14.13 6.46 -12.76
CA GLU A 668 12.82 7.09 -12.57
C GLU A 668 12.33 6.83 -11.15
N GLN A 669 12.08 7.91 -10.40
CA GLN A 669 11.48 7.80 -9.08
C GLN A 669 9.99 7.56 -9.25
N SER A 670 9.53 6.32 -9.00
CA SER A 670 8.11 6.07 -8.81
C SER A 670 7.65 6.87 -7.60
N GLY A 671 6.91 7.96 -7.84
CA GLY A 671 6.31 8.76 -6.79
C GLY A 671 5.38 7.92 -5.93
N ASN A 672 5.42 8.13 -4.61
CA ASN A 672 4.49 7.55 -3.64
C ASN A 672 3.03 7.56 -4.14
N ARG A 673 2.49 6.38 -4.45
CA ARG A 673 1.06 6.04 -4.33
C ARG A 673 0.97 4.66 -3.70
N GLY A 674 0.11 4.57 -2.69
CA GLY A 674 -0.10 3.37 -1.89
C GLY A 674 -0.74 2.23 -2.67
N ASP A 675 -0.55 1.04 -2.10
CA ASP A 675 -1.24 -0.24 -2.30
C ASP A 675 -1.89 -0.50 -3.68
N SER A 676 -1.24 -1.39 -4.43
CA SER A 676 -1.98 -2.46 -5.10
C SER A 676 -1.19 -3.77 -5.01
N LYS A 677 -1.92 -4.82 -4.64
CA LYS A 677 -1.47 -6.21 -4.62
C LYS A 677 -1.25 -6.72 -6.05
N GLY A 678 -0.12 -7.40 -6.25
CA GLY A 678 -0.01 -8.64 -7.00
C GLY A 678 0.11 -8.58 -8.53
N SER A 679 1.30 -8.92 -9.04
CA SER A 679 1.45 -9.99 -10.06
C SER A 679 2.90 -10.41 -10.15
N GLY A 680 3.18 -11.66 -9.77
CA GLY A 680 4.47 -12.30 -9.91
C GLY A 680 4.71 -12.72 -11.35
N GLY A 681 5.70 -12.10 -11.98
CA GLY A 681 6.37 -12.63 -13.16
C GLY A 681 7.65 -13.32 -12.75
N ALA A 682 7.68 -14.64 -12.90
CA ALA A 682 8.83 -15.50 -12.69
C ALA A 682 10.01 -15.11 -13.61
N GLY A 683 10.90 -14.25 -13.10
CA GLY A 683 12.25 -14.08 -13.59
C GLY A 683 13.21 -14.87 -12.71
N LYS A 684 13.75 -15.97 -13.26
CA LYS A 684 14.87 -16.80 -12.78
C LYS A 684 15.58 -16.25 -11.54
N GLY A 685 15.45 -16.97 -10.42
CA GLY A 685 16.11 -16.67 -9.16
C GLY A 685 17.62 -16.47 -9.32
N ALA A 686 18.04 -15.21 -9.32
CA ALA A 686 19.37 -14.85 -8.86
C ALA A 686 19.39 -15.12 -7.36
N GLY A 687 20.23 -16.08 -6.98
CA GLY A 687 20.25 -16.66 -5.65
C GLY A 687 20.32 -15.62 -4.54
N ARG A 688 19.75 -16.03 -3.40
CA ARG A 688 20.16 -15.58 -2.07
C ARG A 688 21.69 -15.37 -2.07
N ARG A 689 22.17 -14.13 -2.24
CA ARG A 689 23.59 -13.84 -2.05
C ARG A 689 23.84 -14.16 -0.58
N ASP A 690 24.57 -15.25 -0.34
CA ASP A 690 25.01 -15.66 0.99
C ASP A 690 25.64 -14.46 1.67
N GLN A 691 25.00 -13.95 2.72
CA GLN A 691 25.63 -12.91 3.53
C GLN A 691 26.91 -13.53 4.13
N PRO A 692 28.05 -12.82 4.05
CA PRO A 692 29.28 -13.31 4.66
C PRO A 692 29.04 -13.64 6.14
N PRO A 693 29.62 -14.75 6.64
CA PRO A 693 29.65 -15.07 8.07
C PRO A 693 30.09 -13.87 8.91
N GLU A 694 29.56 -13.76 10.13
CA GLU A 694 29.82 -12.63 11.05
C GLU A 694 31.31 -12.25 11.19
N PRO A 695 32.26 -13.20 11.35
CA PRO A 695 33.67 -12.87 11.48
C PRO A 695 34.24 -12.22 10.22
N ILE A 696 33.79 -12.67 9.04
CA ILE A 696 34.20 -12.13 7.75
C ILE A 696 33.62 -10.71 7.57
N ARG A 697 32.37 -10.47 8.00
CA ARG A 697 31.76 -9.14 7.94
C ARG A 697 32.49 -8.12 8.82
N ARG A 698 32.90 -8.52 10.03
CA ARG A 698 33.74 -7.66 10.90
C ARG A 698 35.09 -7.35 10.25
N ALA A 699 35.74 -8.37 9.67
CA ALA A 699 36.99 -8.19 8.93
C ALA A 699 36.83 -7.24 7.73
N MET A 700 35.72 -7.32 6.98
CA MET A 700 35.41 -6.40 5.89
C MET A 700 35.29 -4.95 6.39
N GLY A 701 34.61 -4.72 7.53
CA GLY A 701 34.50 -3.42 8.17
C GLY A 701 35.88 -2.83 8.48
N MET A 702 36.70 -3.56 9.25
CA MET A 702 38.06 -3.15 9.61
C MET A 702 38.94 -2.84 8.39
N ALA A 703 38.93 -3.72 7.39
CA ALA A 703 39.70 -3.55 6.17
C ALA A 703 39.29 -2.30 5.38
N SER A 704 37.98 -2.11 5.20
CA SER A 704 37.45 -0.98 4.43
C SER A 704 37.68 0.36 5.11
N GLU A 705 37.53 0.44 6.43
CA GLU A 705 37.76 1.67 7.16
C GLU A 705 39.25 2.04 7.23
N TYR A 706 40.14 1.07 7.38
CA TYR A 706 41.59 1.31 7.25
C TYR A 706 41.94 1.88 5.88
N LEU A 707 41.43 1.28 4.79
CA LEU A 707 41.67 1.78 3.43
C LEU A 707 41.09 3.19 3.23
N VAL A 708 39.90 3.44 3.78
CA VAL A 708 39.26 4.76 3.74
C VAL A 708 40.07 5.80 4.52
N ARG A 709 40.67 5.44 5.66
CA ARG A 709 41.57 6.32 6.41
C ARG A 709 42.71 6.78 5.50
N GLU A 710 43.38 5.85 4.81
CA GLU A 710 44.47 6.19 3.89
C GLU A 710 44.00 7.07 2.71
N TYR A 711 42.81 6.80 2.18
CA TYR A 711 42.21 7.63 1.14
C TYR A 711 41.90 9.05 1.64
N LEU A 712 41.32 9.18 2.83
CA LEU A 712 40.97 10.48 3.43
C LEU A 712 42.21 11.26 3.86
N SER A 713 43.26 10.61 4.34
CA SER A 713 44.56 11.23 4.65
C SER A 713 45.20 11.87 3.42
N ARG A 714 45.08 11.24 2.24
CA ARG A 714 45.53 11.83 0.98
C ARG A 714 44.58 12.90 0.44
N ARG A 715 43.27 12.77 0.65
CA ARG A 715 42.25 13.72 0.18
C ARG A 715 42.19 15.02 1.00
N HIS A 716 42.39 14.92 2.32
CA HIS A 716 42.33 16.03 3.28
C HIS A 716 43.62 16.06 4.13
N PRO A 717 44.79 16.30 3.52
CA PRO A 717 46.08 16.12 4.18
C PRO A 717 46.35 17.09 5.34
N LYS A 718 45.56 18.18 5.46
CA LYS A 718 45.70 19.15 6.56
C LYS A 718 44.71 18.91 7.69
N GLU A 719 43.56 18.34 7.38
CA GLU A 719 42.42 18.20 8.29
C GLU A 719 42.24 16.78 8.84
N MET A 720 42.73 15.77 8.13
CA MET A 720 42.62 14.38 8.55
C MET A 720 43.62 14.08 9.69
N SER A 721 43.09 13.52 10.78
CA SER A 721 43.85 12.97 11.91
C SER A 721 43.11 11.76 12.47
N ASP A 722 43.71 11.00 13.38
CA ASP A 722 43.05 9.83 14.01
C ASP A 722 41.72 10.20 14.69
N ARG A 723 41.57 11.44 15.17
CA ARG A 723 40.30 11.96 15.76
C ARG A 723 39.17 12.12 14.76
N CYS A 724 39.47 12.12 13.46
CA CYS A 724 38.45 12.14 12.42
C CYS A 724 37.79 10.77 12.24
N TRP A 725 38.41 9.69 12.70
CA TRP A 725 37.84 8.34 12.74
C TRP A 725 37.03 8.18 14.02
N VAL A 726 35.70 8.05 13.89
CA VAL A 726 34.79 8.06 15.04
C VAL A 726 34.09 6.72 15.30
N SER A 727 34.10 5.77 14.37
CA SER A 727 33.54 4.41 14.58
C SER A 727 34.35 3.60 15.60
N GLU A 728 33.75 2.55 16.15
CA GLU A 728 34.35 1.65 17.13
C GLU A 728 35.61 0.93 16.61
N ASN A 729 35.72 0.73 15.29
CA ASN A 729 36.88 0.08 14.66
C ASN A 729 38.20 0.83 14.86
N ARG A 730 38.16 2.12 15.22
CA ARG A 730 39.36 2.92 15.54
C ARG A 730 40.22 2.30 16.65
N VAL A 731 39.61 1.56 17.58
CA VAL A 731 40.31 0.93 18.72
C VAL A 731 41.42 -0.04 18.27
N HIS A 732 41.33 -0.55 17.04
CA HIS A 732 42.27 -1.50 16.49
C HIS A 732 43.49 -0.85 15.81
N PHE A 733 43.40 0.43 15.44
CA PHE A 733 44.39 1.08 14.58
C PHE A 733 44.94 2.40 15.15
N CYS A 734 44.20 3.06 16.06
CA CYS A 734 44.60 4.34 16.66
C CYS A 734 45.23 4.12 18.05
N SER A 735 46.33 4.86 18.31
CA SER A 735 47.15 4.69 19.52
C SER A 735 46.75 5.59 20.69
N ASP A 736 45.68 6.38 20.56
CA ASP A 736 45.27 7.43 21.52
C ASP A 736 44.36 6.92 22.65
N GLY A 737 43.91 5.66 22.59
CA GLY A 737 43.14 4.99 23.64
C GLY A 737 41.68 5.47 23.77
N GLU A 738 41.21 6.31 22.86
CA GLU A 738 39.82 6.77 22.82
C GLU A 738 38.90 5.70 22.18
N ARG A 739 37.69 5.54 22.73
CA ARG A 739 36.70 4.62 22.17
C ARG A 739 35.89 5.30 21.06
N GLY A 740 35.63 4.55 19.99
CA GLY A 740 34.69 4.97 18.95
C GLY A 740 33.24 4.87 19.39
N ASN A 741 32.33 5.33 18.54
CA ASN A 741 30.90 5.36 18.78
C ASN A 741 30.10 5.21 17.48
N ASP A 742 29.60 4.01 17.22
CA ASP A 742 28.83 3.69 16.01
C ASP A 742 27.40 4.31 16.02
N SER A 743 26.93 4.84 17.16
CA SER A 743 25.62 5.52 17.25
C SER A 743 25.58 6.89 16.54
N LEU A 744 26.73 7.35 16.02
CA LEU A 744 26.85 8.63 15.33
C LEU A 744 26.27 8.60 13.90
N GLY A 745 26.18 7.43 13.26
CA GLY A 745 25.62 7.25 11.90
C GLY A 745 26.55 7.62 10.75
N TYR A 746 27.86 7.66 11.01
CA TYR A 746 28.96 7.84 10.06
C TYR A 746 30.28 7.37 10.72
N ASP A 747 31.22 6.87 9.93
CA ASP A 747 32.50 6.35 10.43
C ASP A 747 33.58 7.43 10.54
N PHE A 748 33.53 8.44 9.67
CA PHE A 748 34.50 9.55 9.67
C PHE A 748 33.84 10.93 9.63
N ARG A 749 34.43 11.88 10.37
CA ARG A 749 34.08 13.30 10.36
C ARG A 749 35.30 14.16 10.10
N VAL A 750 35.29 14.87 8.96
CA VAL A 750 36.36 15.79 8.56
C VAL A 750 35.81 17.20 8.43
N VAL A 751 36.32 18.13 9.23
CA VAL A 751 35.92 19.54 9.21
C VAL A 751 36.98 20.35 8.48
N THR A 752 36.60 20.90 7.33
CA THR A 752 37.43 21.83 6.54
C THR A 752 36.99 23.27 6.78
N GLN A 753 37.76 24.25 6.31
CA GLN A 753 37.38 25.67 6.39
C GLN A 753 36.01 25.99 5.76
N ARG A 754 35.55 25.18 4.80
CA ARG A 754 34.32 25.44 4.02
C ARG A 754 33.18 24.49 4.34
N ASN A 755 33.47 23.23 4.67
CA ASN A 755 32.48 22.18 4.85
C ASN A 755 32.84 21.21 5.98
N GLU A 756 31.81 20.73 6.67
CA GLU A 756 31.82 19.51 7.47
C GLU A 756 31.45 18.32 6.58
N TRP A 757 32.34 17.32 6.51
CA TRP A 757 32.13 16.07 5.80
C TRP A 757 31.85 14.94 6.77
N LEU A 758 30.78 14.20 6.52
CA LEU A 758 30.40 12.98 7.21
C LEU A 758 30.51 11.84 6.19
N TYR A 759 31.42 10.89 6.45
CA TYR A 759 31.64 9.75 5.56
C TYR A 759 31.20 8.46 6.24
N GLU A 760 30.37 7.71 5.53
CA GLU A 760 29.98 6.35 5.86
C GLU A 760 30.73 5.37 4.95
N VAL A 761 31.32 4.32 5.50
CA VAL A 761 32.10 3.33 4.77
C VAL A 761 31.26 2.09 4.53
N LYS A 762 31.20 1.66 3.28
CA LYS A 762 30.54 0.41 2.88
C LYS A 762 31.48 -0.39 2.00
N SER A 763 31.39 -1.70 2.03
CA SER A 763 32.30 -2.55 1.27
C SER A 763 31.64 -3.79 0.66
N ALA A 764 32.31 -4.35 -0.34
CA ALA A 764 31.91 -5.58 -1.00
C ALA A 764 33.13 -6.47 -1.28
N LEU A 765 32.89 -7.77 -1.41
CA LEU A 765 33.91 -8.75 -1.80
C LEU A 765 34.11 -8.81 -3.32
N ASP A 766 33.12 -8.32 -4.08
CA ASP A 766 33.10 -8.27 -5.53
C ASP A 766 32.98 -6.81 -6.02
N GLU A 767 32.51 -6.63 -7.25
CA GLU A 767 32.30 -5.32 -7.86
C GLU A 767 31.23 -4.48 -7.13
N GLY A 768 30.34 -5.13 -6.37
CA GLY A 768 29.37 -4.47 -5.52
C GLY A 768 28.13 -3.96 -6.25
N GLY A 769 27.73 -2.71 -5.95
CA GLY A 769 26.55 -2.05 -6.52
C GLY A 769 25.34 -1.97 -5.57
N GLU A 770 25.45 -2.52 -4.37
CA GLU A 770 24.43 -2.43 -3.33
C GLU A 770 25.04 -2.16 -1.97
N PHE A 771 24.32 -1.41 -1.13
CA PHE A 771 24.65 -1.20 0.28
C PHE A 771 23.38 -0.99 1.11
N GLU A 772 23.51 -1.14 2.41
CA GLU A 772 22.40 -1.00 3.37
C GLU A 772 22.71 0.15 4.31
N LEU A 773 21.71 0.99 4.58
CA LEU A 773 21.81 2.06 5.57
C LEU A 773 20.95 1.75 6.80
N THR A 774 21.53 1.96 7.98
CA THR A 774 20.79 1.89 9.24
C THR A 774 19.84 3.09 9.38
N ALA A 775 18.87 2.99 10.30
CA ALA A 775 17.95 4.11 10.59
C ALA A 775 18.71 5.38 11.01
N ARG A 776 19.80 5.22 11.75
CA ARG A 776 20.64 6.33 12.20
C ARG A 776 21.45 6.96 11.07
N GLU A 777 22.04 6.14 10.21
CA GLU A 777 22.73 6.62 8.99
C GLU A 777 21.77 7.40 8.08
N LEU A 778 20.54 6.90 7.89
CA LEU A 778 19.50 7.59 7.12
C LEU A 778 19.11 8.95 7.73
N GLU A 779 18.92 9.00 9.05
CA GLU A 779 18.60 10.25 9.76
C GLU A 779 19.70 11.30 9.55
N VAL A 780 20.97 10.89 9.72
CA VAL A 780 22.12 11.79 9.58
C VAL A 780 22.32 12.20 8.13
N ALA A 781 22.18 11.27 7.18
CA ALA A 781 22.19 11.56 5.75
C ALA A 781 21.07 12.55 5.37
N GLY A 782 19.88 12.40 5.95
CA GLY A 782 18.74 13.32 5.76
C GLY A 782 19.04 14.73 6.27
N SER A 783 19.69 14.84 7.44
CA SER A 783 20.11 16.15 7.99
C SER A 783 21.11 16.90 7.10
N ALA A 784 21.76 16.21 6.16
CA ALA A 784 22.70 16.75 5.19
C ALA A 784 22.17 16.69 3.73
N ALA A 785 20.86 16.57 3.53
CA ALA A 785 20.24 16.38 2.22
C ALA A 785 20.45 17.55 1.25
N MET A 786 20.55 18.79 1.76
CA MET A 786 20.79 20.00 0.95
C MET A 786 22.24 20.13 0.46
N ASP A 787 23.16 19.29 0.95
CA ASP A 787 24.58 19.23 0.54
C ASP A 787 25.34 20.59 0.55
N ARG A 788 25.00 21.46 1.52
CA ARG A 788 25.59 22.80 1.68
C ARG A 788 26.91 22.74 2.48
N LYS A 789 26.93 23.35 3.67
CA LYS A 789 28.07 23.37 4.60
C LYS A 789 28.28 22.01 5.30
N ARG A 790 27.25 21.16 5.34
CA ARG A 790 27.30 19.80 5.90
C ARG A 790 27.03 18.81 4.78
N ARG A 791 27.95 17.87 4.57
CA ARG A 791 27.94 16.98 3.41
C ARG A 791 28.10 15.53 3.85
N TYR A 792 27.11 14.71 3.49
CA TYR A 792 27.15 13.27 3.72
C TYR A 792 27.58 12.55 2.45
N ARG A 793 28.52 11.62 2.55
CA ARG A 793 29.04 10.82 1.43
C ARG A 793 29.22 9.39 1.87
N ILE A 794 29.00 8.46 0.93
CA ILE A 794 29.30 7.05 1.14
C ILE A 794 30.62 6.75 0.44
N LEU A 795 31.58 6.19 1.17
CA LEU A 795 32.85 5.71 0.64
C LEU A 795 32.72 4.20 0.46
N TYR A 796 32.45 3.80 -0.78
CA TYR A 796 32.22 2.41 -1.14
C TYR A 796 33.51 1.75 -1.61
N VAL A 797 33.87 0.63 -0.98
CA VAL A 797 35.10 -0.14 -1.25
C VAL A 797 34.74 -1.51 -1.85
N PRO A 798 34.73 -1.65 -3.18
CA PRO A 798 34.61 -2.96 -3.82
C PRO A 798 35.90 -3.76 -3.66
N PHE A 799 35.81 -5.08 -3.81
CA PHE A 799 36.94 -6.02 -3.72
C PHE A 799 37.82 -5.80 -2.46
N VAL A 800 37.21 -5.62 -1.29
CA VAL A 800 37.91 -5.14 -0.07
C VAL A 800 39.10 -5.99 0.37
N PHE A 801 39.15 -7.29 0.03
CA PHE A 801 40.27 -8.17 0.37
C PHE A 801 41.29 -8.41 -0.76
N ASP A 802 41.14 -7.72 -1.89
CA ASP A 802 42.06 -7.81 -3.03
C ASP A 802 42.78 -6.47 -3.29
N PRO A 803 44.01 -6.32 -2.76
CA PRO A 803 44.75 -5.07 -2.90
C PRO A 803 45.04 -4.64 -4.33
N SER A 804 45.16 -5.60 -5.26
CA SER A 804 45.42 -5.28 -6.67
C SER A 804 44.26 -4.53 -7.33
N ARG A 805 43.07 -4.59 -6.75
CA ARG A 805 41.84 -3.96 -7.24
C ARG A 805 41.32 -2.86 -6.33
N TRP A 806 42.05 -2.49 -5.28
CA TRP A 806 41.61 -1.47 -4.34
C TRP A 806 41.39 -0.12 -5.02
N HIS A 807 40.23 0.45 -4.70
CA HIS A 807 39.83 1.81 -4.98
C HIS A 807 38.64 2.19 -4.11
N VAL A 808 38.45 3.48 -3.88
CA VAL A 808 37.32 4.02 -3.10
C VAL A 808 36.39 4.79 -4.03
N LEU A 809 35.15 4.34 -4.15
CA LEU A 809 34.09 5.05 -4.86
C LEU A 809 33.40 6.03 -3.92
N THR A 810 33.60 7.33 -4.15
CA THR A 810 32.91 8.37 -3.36
C THR A 810 31.52 8.62 -3.94
N LEU A 811 30.50 7.99 -3.36
CA LEU A 811 29.10 8.13 -3.74
C LEU A 811 28.45 9.35 -3.06
N GLN A 812 27.50 9.96 -3.77
CA GLN A 812 26.73 11.09 -3.25
C GLN A 812 25.69 10.64 -2.22
N ASN A 813 25.09 11.60 -1.51
CA ASN A 813 24.07 11.32 -0.51
C ASN A 813 22.83 10.65 -1.16
N PRO A 814 22.45 9.41 -0.79
CA PRO A 814 21.31 8.73 -1.41
C PRO A 814 19.96 9.36 -1.07
N VAL A 815 19.88 10.18 -0.02
CA VAL A 815 18.67 10.94 0.35
C VAL A 815 18.77 12.43 0.02
N GLY A 816 19.81 12.84 -0.72
CA GLY A 816 19.99 14.23 -1.14
C GLY A 816 18.98 14.67 -2.21
N GLU A 817 18.53 15.94 -2.16
CA GLU A 817 17.44 16.46 -3.01
C GLU A 817 17.68 16.25 -4.52
N THR A 818 18.93 16.41 -4.96
CA THR A 818 19.34 16.35 -6.37
C THR A 818 20.01 15.03 -6.77
N THR A 819 20.21 14.13 -5.80
CA THR A 819 21.02 12.91 -5.99
C THR A 819 20.26 11.64 -5.68
N ARG A 820 19.10 11.73 -5.03
CA ARG A 820 18.23 10.60 -4.70
C ARG A 820 17.74 9.79 -5.90
N ASN A 821 17.68 10.37 -7.10
CA ASN A 821 17.29 9.66 -8.34
C ASN A 821 18.42 8.77 -8.88
N ARG A 822 19.62 8.81 -8.28
CA ARG A 822 20.79 7.99 -8.68
C ARG A 822 20.90 6.67 -7.93
N PHE A 823 19.96 6.40 -7.03
CA PHE A 823 19.93 5.20 -6.21
C PHE A 823 18.54 4.57 -6.27
N ARG A 824 18.48 3.25 -6.40
CA ARG A 824 17.23 2.47 -6.37
C ARG A 824 17.01 1.85 -4.99
N VAL A 825 15.80 1.94 -4.44
CA VAL A 825 15.45 1.24 -3.21
C VAL A 825 15.08 -0.21 -3.55
N ILE A 826 15.87 -1.17 -3.09
CA ILE A 826 15.70 -2.60 -3.40
C ILE A 826 14.80 -3.29 -2.37
N ARG A 827 14.83 -2.83 -1.11
CA ARG A 827 14.03 -3.37 -0.01
C ARG A 827 13.73 -2.27 1.02
N THR A 828 12.53 -2.30 1.59
CA THR A 828 12.01 -1.27 2.51
C THR A 828 12.14 -1.62 4.01
N GLY A 829 12.35 -2.90 4.37
CA GLY A 829 12.46 -3.33 5.77
C GLY A 829 13.78 -2.92 6.43
N SER A 830 14.92 -3.25 5.80
CA SER A 830 16.17 -2.54 5.97
C SER A 830 16.48 -1.83 4.66
N VAL A 831 16.74 -0.53 4.70
CA VAL A 831 16.76 0.28 3.48
C VAL A 831 18.03 -0.03 2.71
N ARG A 832 17.89 -0.94 1.75
CA ARG A 832 18.95 -1.33 0.83
C ARG A 832 18.86 -0.49 -0.43
N TYR A 833 19.96 0.18 -0.74
CA TYR A 833 20.14 0.96 -1.95
C TYR A 833 20.96 0.16 -2.97
N GLY A 834 20.55 0.24 -4.23
CA GLY A 834 21.36 -0.14 -5.38
C GLY A 834 21.82 1.07 -6.15
N PHE A 835 22.97 0.98 -6.81
CA PHE A 835 23.47 1.98 -7.74
C PHE A 835 24.18 1.31 -8.92
N ASP A 836 24.05 1.93 -10.10
CA ASP A 836 24.73 1.48 -11.31
C ASP A 836 25.67 2.58 -11.82
N ALA A 837 26.95 2.25 -12.01
CA ALA A 837 27.88 3.15 -12.69
C ALA A 837 27.48 3.31 -14.18
N ARG A 838 27.68 4.52 -14.71
CA ARG A 838 27.36 4.90 -16.09
C ARG A 838 28.48 4.54 -17.06
#